data_AF-A0A9P7YDU4-F1
#
_entry.id   AF-A0A9P7YDU4-F1
#
_cell.length_a   1.000
_cell.length_b   1.000
_cell.length_c   1.000
_cell.angle_alpha   90.00
_cell.angle_beta   90.00
_cell.angle_gamma   90.00
#
_symmetry.space_group_name_H-M   'P 1'
#
loop_
_entity.id
_entity.type
_entity.pdbx_description
1 polymer ?
#
loop_
_entity_poly.entity_id
_entity_poly.type
_entity_poly.pdbx_seq_one_letter_code
_entity_poly.pdbx_strand_id
1 'polypeptide(L)'
;MANLYRSTSRPAPNGQEGYDSSLLPDFEYEFLSYEDVIAFANALSAPESSEDLSSTTTSLGGSESRGSNANGLGGTIRSPSVASLQSGASCQPSGAGERRESIFITAQNDWAPVNPPRGSLRGGAKKSKVKGRSRKPRRSRDETREGYLYTLLKWPFLGVVGAWVVGLAFCYLLTRLYIWLYEHFVAWRGKRERLRRMLQSAKTYRDWVRAARDLDRYLGNDKWREDDTFAYYDSKTVKRVVGQLRKMRRRVESEEKRAANGSTIKKKAIEDLKVLVEACVKSNFVGIENSRLYSQTYYGTKNLVQEFIDEVEKGVRILVDTTLLGAEEKRHSFKRMHTNFGRTALCLSGGASFAYYHFGVTKALLDADLLPEVITGTSGGALVAALIATRTNEELKKLLVPALAGRIDACSEPFTVWFPRWWKTGARFDSLEWAKKCSWFTRGSMTFREAYERTGRILNVSCVPADPHSPTILTNYLTAPDCVIWSAVLASAAVPGILNPVVLMMKTPRGNLVPYSFGHKWKDGSLRTDIPLKALNVHFNVNFSIVSQVNPHINLFFFSSRGSVGQPVTHRRGRGWRGGFLGSATEQYLKLDLNKWLKVLRHLELLPRPLGQDWSEIWLQQFSGTITIWPRSITSDFWRILSDPNPKQLARMLHVGQQSAFPKLQFLANRMRVERMVERGRKETRVNVSRGSIGSILSEDDIRSLLKKGDESRKGMVTEEDTDLEGVLTGDEFEALSAEMAVEDEGLFMSKVEG
;
A
#
# COMPACT_ATOMS: atom_id res chain seq x y z
N MET A 1 -18.76 -6.95 16.53
CA MET A 1 -18.80 -8.06 15.56
C MET A 1 -19.14 -7.49 14.20
N ALA A 2 -18.53 -7.99 13.11
CA ALA A 2 -18.90 -7.58 11.75
C ALA A 2 -20.41 -7.80 11.55
N ASN A 3 -21.16 -6.74 11.24
CA ASN A 3 -22.61 -6.85 11.08
C ASN A 3 -22.97 -6.87 9.60
N LEU A 4 -22.80 -8.05 9.00
CA LEU A 4 -23.14 -8.33 7.60
C LEU A 4 -24.65 -8.13 7.26
N TYR A 5 -25.50 -7.93 8.27
CA TYR A 5 -26.95 -7.81 8.14
C TYR A 5 -27.49 -6.42 8.52
N ARG A 6 -26.64 -5.45 8.86
CA ARG A 6 -27.08 -4.10 9.27
C ARG A 6 -27.70 -3.37 8.07
N SER A 7 -28.95 -2.94 8.19
CA SER A 7 -29.54 -1.94 7.28
C SER A 7 -28.83 -0.61 7.51
N THR A 8 -28.27 -0.03 6.45
CA THR A 8 -27.52 1.22 6.55
C THR A 8 -28.47 2.41 6.68
N SER A 9 -28.21 3.30 7.63
CA SER A 9 -28.94 4.55 7.86
C SER A 9 -28.51 5.66 6.88
N ARG A 10 -28.35 5.31 5.59
CA ARG A 10 -27.83 6.22 4.57
C ARG A 10 -28.94 6.64 3.59
N PRO A 11 -28.80 7.80 2.93
CA PRO A 11 -29.64 8.15 1.79
C PRO A 11 -29.57 7.02 0.76
N ALA A 12 -30.72 6.65 0.19
CA ALA A 12 -30.74 5.62 -0.84
C ALA A 12 -29.81 6.06 -2.00
N PRO A 13 -28.99 5.16 -2.58
CA PRO A 13 -28.05 5.51 -3.65
C PRO A 13 -28.73 6.07 -4.92
N ASN A 14 -30.06 5.92 -5.02
CA ASN A 14 -30.90 6.45 -6.08
C ASN A 14 -31.89 7.53 -5.60
N GLY A 15 -31.86 7.89 -4.31
CA GLY A 15 -32.66 8.97 -3.76
C GLY A 15 -32.09 10.32 -4.18
N GLN A 16 -32.96 11.32 -4.32
CA GLN A 16 -32.58 12.68 -4.72
C GLN A 16 -31.53 13.27 -3.77
N GLU A 17 -31.61 12.93 -2.48
CA GLU A 17 -30.64 13.26 -1.43
C GLU A 17 -29.21 12.77 -1.70
N GLY A 18 -29.03 11.63 -2.39
CA GLY A 18 -27.69 11.10 -2.69
C GLY A 18 -26.95 11.87 -3.79
N TYR A 19 -27.67 12.70 -4.55
CA TYR A 19 -27.14 13.54 -5.64
C TYR A 19 -27.02 15.01 -5.25
N ASP A 20 -27.55 15.39 -4.09
CA ASP A 20 -27.49 16.76 -3.59
C ASP A 20 -26.14 17.05 -2.94
N SER A 21 -25.39 17.98 -3.53
CA SER A 21 -24.08 18.41 -3.02
C SER A 21 -24.17 19.26 -1.75
N SER A 22 -25.31 19.94 -1.50
CA SER A 22 -25.49 20.77 -0.30
C SER A 22 -25.55 19.95 1.00
N LEU A 23 -25.94 18.68 0.89
CA LEU A 23 -26.00 17.74 2.02
C LEU A 23 -24.64 17.14 2.38
N LEU A 24 -23.60 17.40 1.57
CA LEU A 24 -22.26 16.91 1.88
C LEU A 24 -21.63 17.74 3.01
N PRO A 25 -21.05 17.08 4.02
CA PRO A 25 -20.40 17.81 5.11
C PRO A 25 -19.19 18.58 4.58
N ASP A 26 -19.03 19.80 5.07
CA ASP A 26 -17.96 20.72 4.69
C ASP A 26 -17.88 20.96 3.17
N PHE A 27 -19.01 20.85 2.45
CA PHE A 27 -19.00 20.94 0.99
C PHE A 27 -18.43 22.27 0.54
N GLU A 28 -18.77 23.41 1.12
CA GLU A 28 -18.29 24.73 0.66
C GLU A 28 -17.01 25.20 1.35
N TYR A 29 -16.55 24.49 2.38
CA TYR A 29 -15.43 24.94 3.20
C TYR A 29 -14.09 24.77 2.48
N GLU A 30 -13.33 25.86 2.35
CA GLU A 30 -11.96 25.84 1.86
C GLU A 30 -10.99 25.69 3.05
N PHE A 31 -10.33 24.54 3.13
CA PHE A 31 -9.51 24.20 4.30
C PHE A 31 -8.07 24.74 4.24
N LEU A 32 -7.59 25.16 3.07
CA LEU A 32 -6.20 25.56 2.89
C LEU A 32 -6.03 27.05 3.16
N SER A 33 -5.10 27.41 4.04
CA SER A 33 -4.79 28.82 4.30
C SER A 33 -3.99 29.42 3.13
N TYR A 34 -4.09 30.74 2.95
CA TYR A 34 -3.31 31.45 1.94
C TYR A 34 -1.79 31.39 2.23
N GLU A 35 -1.42 31.40 3.50
CA GLU A 35 -0.03 31.30 3.96
C GLU A 35 0.59 29.95 3.58
N ASP A 36 -0.16 28.86 3.72
CA ASP A 36 0.27 27.51 3.34
C ASP A 36 0.55 27.40 1.84
N VAL A 37 -0.28 28.05 1.01
CA VAL A 37 -0.10 28.09 -0.45
C VAL A 37 1.17 28.84 -0.81
N ILE A 38 1.45 29.97 -0.16
CA ILE A 38 2.68 30.74 -0.39
C ILE A 38 3.90 29.93 0.02
N ALA A 39 3.87 29.29 1.20
CA ALA A 39 4.96 28.46 1.68
C ALA A 39 5.28 27.33 0.69
N PHE A 40 4.25 26.69 0.13
CA PHE A 40 4.41 25.66 -0.88
C PHE A 40 4.95 26.20 -2.21
N ALA A 41 4.45 27.34 -2.69
CA ALA A 41 4.97 27.99 -3.90
C ALA A 41 6.47 28.33 -3.76
N ASN A 42 6.86 28.87 -2.61
CA ASN A 42 8.26 29.16 -2.30
C ASN A 42 9.10 27.87 -2.31
N ALA A 43 8.62 26.79 -1.69
CA ALA A 43 9.29 25.50 -1.67
C ALA A 43 9.49 24.91 -3.08
N LEU A 44 8.50 25.02 -3.98
CA LEU A 44 8.61 24.53 -5.35
C LEU A 44 9.64 25.31 -6.18
N SER A 45 9.77 26.61 -5.90
CA SER A 45 10.69 27.53 -6.58
C SER A 45 12.14 27.46 -6.07
N ALA A 46 12.35 26.91 -4.88
CA ALA A 46 13.69 26.77 -4.30
C ALA A 46 14.57 25.83 -5.15
N PRO A 47 15.84 26.18 -5.40
CA PRO A 47 16.78 25.29 -6.05
C PRO A 47 16.99 24.02 -5.20
N GLU A 48 17.14 22.86 -5.84
CA GLU A 48 17.51 21.63 -5.13
C GLU A 48 18.88 21.86 -4.47
N SER A 49 18.94 21.81 -3.14
CA SER A 49 20.21 21.92 -2.43
C SER A 49 21.04 20.67 -2.72
N SER A 50 22.10 20.81 -3.52
CA SER A 50 23.12 19.77 -3.64
C SER A 50 23.92 19.67 -2.33
N GLU A 51 24.23 18.45 -1.94
CA GLU A 51 25.10 18.14 -0.80
C GLU A 51 26.44 18.88 -0.91
N ASP A 52 26.76 19.69 0.10
CA ASP A 52 28.14 20.08 0.41
C ASP A 52 28.31 20.02 1.94
N LEU A 53 28.72 18.85 2.43
CA LEU A 53 29.26 18.67 3.78
C LEU A 53 30.70 19.18 3.81
N SER A 54 30.88 20.50 3.90
CA SER A 54 32.05 21.13 4.53
C SER A 54 31.93 22.65 4.51
N SER A 55 31.25 23.24 5.51
CA SER A 55 31.57 24.56 6.11
C SER A 55 30.35 25.18 6.80
N THR A 56 29.91 24.63 7.93
CA THR A 56 29.12 25.45 8.87
C THR A 56 29.30 24.99 10.31
N THR A 57 30.53 25.11 10.82
CA THR A 57 30.72 25.64 12.17
C THR A 57 31.35 27.01 11.92
N THR A 58 30.65 28.12 12.14
CA THR A 58 30.79 28.95 13.34
C THR A 58 29.85 30.15 13.18
N SER A 59 29.45 30.71 14.32
CA SER A 59 28.77 32.00 14.55
C SER A 59 27.25 31.93 14.70
N LEU A 60 26.85 31.70 15.95
CA LEU A 60 25.88 32.54 16.62
C LEU A 60 26.25 32.57 18.10
N GLY A 61 26.92 33.65 18.50
CA GLY A 61 27.04 34.04 19.89
C GLY A 61 25.66 34.44 20.40
N GLY A 62 25.22 33.75 21.45
CA GLY A 62 24.12 34.19 22.29
C GLY A 62 24.70 34.85 23.53
N SER A 63 24.47 36.15 23.66
CA SER A 63 24.48 36.83 24.95
C SER A 63 23.37 36.24 25.81
N GLU A 64 23.67 35.80 27.03
CA GLU A 64 22.68 35.84 28.10
C GLU A 64 23.35 35.92 29.47
N SER A 65 22.82 36.85 30.26
CA SER A 65 23.27 37.26 31.57
C SER A 65 22.46 36.56 32.68
N ARG A 66 23.17 36.24 33.77
CA ARG A 66 22.74 36.11 35.18
C ARG A 66 21.90 34.89 35.61
N GLY A 67 22.47 34.13 36.55
CA GLY A 67 21.71 33.54 37.67
C GLY A 67 22.29 32.27 38.30
N SER A 68 22.79 32.39 39.54
CA SER A 68 22.94 31.38 40.62
C SER A 68 24.04 30.29 40.60
N ASN A 69 25.06 30.51 41.44
CA ASN A 69 25.68 29.64 42.45
C ASN A 69 25.63 28.09 42.31
N ALA A 70 26.81 27.44 42.29
CA ALA A 70 27.33 26.64 43.42
C ALA A 70 28.70 25.98 43.08
N ASN A 71 29.59 25.97 44.07
CA ASN A 71 30.94 25.38 44.09
C ASN A 71 30.96 23.85 43.88
N GLY A 72 32.05 23.32 43.31
CA GLY A 72 32.33 21.87 43.36
C GLY A 72 33.54 21.39 42.56
N LEU A 73 34.72 21.52 43.17
CA LEU A 73 36.03 20.87 42.97
C LEU A 73 36.13 19.59 42.08
N GLY A 74 37.23 19.54 41.32
CA GLY A 74 38.13 18.37 41.28
C GLY A 74 38.11 17.49 40.01
N GLY A 75 39.29 17.23 39.44
CA GLY A 75 39.48 16.10 38.53
C GLY A 75 40.41 16.36 37.35
N THR A 76 41.72 16.35 37.60
CA THR A 76 42.78 16.16 36.60
C THR A 76 42.68 14.78 35.94
N ILE A 77 43.09 14.66 34.65
CA ILE A 77 44.10 13.72 34.12
C ILE A 77 44.03 13.64 32.58
N ARG A 78 45.09 14.21 31.98
CA ARG A 78 45.91 13.80 30.81
C ARG A 78 45.30 12.95 29.68
N SER A 79 45.54 13.40 28.45
CA SER A 79 46.03 12.58 27.31
C SER A 79 46.73 13.49 26.28
N PRO A 80 47.66 12.96 25.46
CA PRO A 80 48.95 13.61 25.18
C PRO A 80 49.01 14.46 23.90
N SER A 81 50.00 15.35 23.93
CA SER A 81 50.57 16.16 22.86
C SER A 81 51.21 15.33 21.73
N VAL A 82 51.06 15.78 20.48
CA VAL A 82 52.11 15.64 19.44
C VAL A 82 52.15 16.91 18.56
N ALA A 83 53.25 17.63 18.73
CA ALA A 83 54.05 18.43 17.78
C ALA A 83 53.37 19.26 16.67
N SER A 84 53.32 20.56 16.95
CA SER A 84 53.94 21.67 16.18
C SER A 84 54.47 21.42 14.76
N LEU A 85 54.03 22.29 13.84
CA LEU A 85 54.90 22.93 12.85
C LEU A 85 54.43 24.37 12.62
N GLN A 86 55.26 25.31 13.05
CA GLN A 86 55.17 26.74 12.80
C GLN A 86 55.52 27.04 11.34
N SER A 87 54.77 27.95 10.72
CA SER A 87 55.37 29.01 9.89
C SER A 87 54.46 30.23 9.97
N GLY A 88 55.03 31.35 10.44
CA GLY A 88 54.33 32.60 10.64
C GLY A 88 54.36 33.49 9.41
N ALA A 89 53.40 34.40 9.32
CA ALA A 89 53.61 35.77 8.85
C ALA A 89 52.38 36.62 9.23
N SER A 90 52.67 37.78 9.80
CA SER A 90 51.80 38.85 10.26
C SER A 90 51.02 39.56 9.14
N CYS A 91 49.82 40.07 9.45
CA CYS A 91 49.46 41.51 9.44
C CYS A 91 47.93 41.71 9.49
N GLN A 92 47.47 42.60 10.38
CA GLN A 92 46.11 43.17 10.41
C GLN A 92 46.00 44.39 9.44
N PRO A 93 44.92 45.21 9.47
CA PRO A 93 43.69 45.01 8.70
C PRO A 93 43.39 46.21 7.78
N SER A 94 42.59 46.03 6.73
CA SER A 94 41.90 47.17 6.10
C SER A 94 40.57 46.71 5.50
N GLY A 95 39.51 47.42 5.90
CA GLY A 95 38.15 47.12 5.50
C GLY A 95 37.80 47.70 4.13
N ALA A 96 36.92 47.00 3.43
CA ALA A 96 35.93 47.57 2.52
C ALA A 96 34.84 46.52 2.34
N GLY A 97 33.59 46.91 2.62
CA GLY A 97 32.44 46.04 2.47
C GLY A 97 32.15 45.78 0.99
N GLU A 98 32.18 44.51 0.59
CA GLU A 98 31.60 44.06 -0.67
C GLU A 98 30.41 43.13 -0.40
N ARG A 99 29.26 43.53 -0.93
CA ARG A 99 28.06 42.69 -1.06
C ARG A 99 28.46 41.43 -1.84
N ARG A 100 28.45 40.26 -1.18
CA ARG A 100 28.47 38.98 -1.89
C ARG A 100 27.12 38.80 -2.58
N GLU A 101 27.06 39.11 -3.88
CA GLU A 101 26.06 38.54 -4.77
C GLU A 101 26.19 37.01 -4.69
N SER A 102 25.17 36.34 -4.15
CA SER A 102 25.09 34.89 -4.14
C SER A 102 25.07 34.41 -5.59
N ILE A 103 26.10 33.68 -5.99
CA ILE A 103 26.22 33.05 -7.30
C ILE A 103 25.01 32.12 -7.46
N PHE A 104 24.07 32.50 -8.32
CA PHE A 104 22.87 31.73 -8.62
C PHE A 104 23.28 30.52 -9.48
N ILE A 105 23.66 29.43 -8.83
CA ILE A 105 23.94 28.15 -9.52
C ILE A 105 22.60 27.44 -9.72
N THR A 106 21.96 27.69 -10.87
CA THR A 106 20.85 26.87 -11.35
C THR A 106 21.39 25.55 -11.88
N ALA A 107 21.14 24.46 -11.17
CA ALA A 107 21.11 23.15 -11.81
C ALA A 107 19.91 23.13 -12.77
N GLN A 108 20.16 23.03 -14.08
CA GLN A 108 19.09 22.72 -15.02
C GLN A 108 18.62 21.30 -14.70
N ASN A 109 17.38 21.18 -14.22
CA ASN A 109 16.66 19.91 -14.21
C ASN A 109 16.75 19.28 -15.61
N ASP A 110 16.78 17.95 -15.67
CA ASP A 110 16.71 17.08 -16.87
C ASP A 110 15.42 17.28 -17.72
N TRP A 111 14.72 18.41 -17.56
CA TRP A 111 13.33 18.66 -17.92
C TRP A 111 13.11 20.08 -18.40
N ALA A 112 14.07 20.61 -19.17
CA ALA A 112 13.81 21.82 -19.95
C ALA A 112 12.63 21.55 -20.91
N PRO A 113 11.73 22.52 -21.12
CA PRO A 113 10.63 22.36 -22.08
C PRO A 113 11.16 21.98 -23.46
N VAL A 114 10.34 21.25 -24.21
CA VAL A 114 10.62 20.81 -25.59
C VAL A 114 11.08 21.97 -26.47
N ASN A 115 10.68 23.21 -26.13
CA ASN A 115 11.26 24.43 -26.66
C ASN A 115 11.44 25.49 -25.54
N PRO A 116 12.66 25.76 -25.04
CA PRO A 116 12.87 26.93 -24.20
C PRO A 116 12.58 28.20 -25.02
N PRO A 117 11.80 29.16 -24.50
CA PRO A 117 11.58 30.41 -25.22
C PRO A 117 12.94 31.09 -25.44
N ARG A 118 13.29 31.35 -26.69
CA ARG A 118 14.40 32.25 -27.05
C ARG A 118 13.99 33.65 -26.64
N GLY A 119 14.23 34.01 -25.38
CA GLY A 119 14.02 35.35 -24.87
C GLY A 119 14.93 36.34 -25.60
N SER A 120 14.35 37.13 -26.50
CA SER A 120 15.00 38.27 -27.12
C SER A 120 15.10 39.42 -26.11
N LEU A 121 16.20 39.49 -25.36
CA LEU A 121 16.57 40.71 -24.66
C LEU A 121 17.51 41.51 -25.57
N ARG A 122 16.90 42.39 -26.38
CA ARG A 122 17.58 43.54 -26.99
C ARG A 122 17.76 44.58 -25.89
N GLY A 123 19.00 44.85 -25.50
CA GLY A 123 19.37 45.91 -24.58
C GLY A 123 20.89 45.97 -24.45
N GLY A 124 21.52 46.91 -25.14
CA GLY A 124 22.96 46.98 -25.29
C GLY A 124 23.68 47.44 -24.02
N ALA A 125 24.82 46.81 -23.74
CA ALA A 125 25.94 47.43 -23.05
C ALA A 125 27.22 46.62 -23.35
N LYS A 126 28.21 47.30 -23.96
CA LYS A 126 29.56 46.77 -24.21
C LYS A 126 30.27 46.52 -22.87
N LYS A 127 30.64 45.26 -22.57
CA LYS A 127 31.71 44.94 -21.59
C LYS A 127 32.56 43.77 -22.07
N SER A 128 33.81 43.81 -21.63
CA SER A 128 35.03 43.21 -22.15
C SER A 128 35.07 41.68 -22.21
N LYS A 129 35.84 41.18 -23.19
CA LYS A 129 36.19 39.77 -23.38
C LYS A 129 37.10 39.29 -22.24
N VAL A 130 36.57 38.47 -21.33
CA VAL A 130 37.35 37.52 -20.53
C VAL A 130 36.89 36.12 -20.90
N LYS A 131 37.73 35.38 -21.63
CA LYS A 131 37.49 33.98 -21.98
C LYS A 131 37.77 33.09 -20.76
N GLY A 132 36.86 33.09 -19.79
CA GLY A 132 36.76 32.02 -18.80
C GLY A 132 35.88 30.90 -19.37
N ARG A 133 36.48 29.81 -19.86
CA ARG A 133 35.75 28.57 -20.16
C ARG A 133 35.28 27.98 -18.83
N SER A 134 34.12 28.41 -18.34
CA SER A 134 33.39 27.67 -17.32
C SER A 134 33.00 26.33 -17.92
N ARG A 135 33.77 25.29 -17.62
CA ARG A 135 33.38 23.90 -17.86
C ARG A 135 32.16 23.64 -16.99
N LYS A 136 30.99 23.50 -17.62
CA LYS A 136 29.79 22.97 -16.96
C LYS A 136 30.20 21.72 -16.17
N PRO A 137 29.76 21.55 -14.90
CA PRO A 137 30.02 20.32 -14.17
C PRO A 137 29.37 19.19 -14.98
N ARG A 138 30.20 18.33 -15.56
CA ARG A 138 29.73 17.11 -16.21
C ARG A 138 29.41 16.15 -15.07
N ARG A 139 28.13 15.81 -14.91
CA ARG A 139 27.68 14.64 -14.16
C ARG A 139 28.56 13.44 -14.51
N SER A 140 28.87 12.58 -13.54
CA SER A 140 29.52 11.30 -13.79
C SER A 140 28.81 10.60 -14.96
N ARG A 141 29.58 10.25 -15.99
CA ARG A 141 29.06 9.57 -17.18
C ARG A 141 28.81 8.12 -16.79
N ASP A 142 27.66 7.59 -17.20
CA ASP A 142 27.27 6.21 -16.98
C ASP A 142 28.16 5.31 -17.87
N GLU A 143 29.21 4.71 -17.29
CA GLU A 143 30.28 4.00 -17.99
C GLU A 143 29.79 2.75 -18.73
N THR A 144 28.69 2.14 -18.26
CA THR A 144 28.10 0.91 -18.82
C THR A 144 27.53 1.10 -20.24
N ARG A 145 27.26 2.35 -20.65
CA ARG A 145 26.59 2.69 -21.90
C ARG A 145 27.53 3.07 -23.04
N GLU A 146 28.84 3.09 -22.80
CA GLU A 146 29.84 3.54 -23.79
C GLU A 146 30.36 2.42 -24.71
N GLY A 147 29.88 1.18 -24.55
CA GLY A 147 30.21 0.09 -25.47
C GLY A 147 29.74 0.41 -26.90
N TYR A 148 30.68 0.49 -27.85
CA TYR A 148 30.35 0.63 -29.28
C TYR A 148 29.38 -0.46 -29.73
N LEU A 149 29.59 -1.69 -29.23
CA LEU A 149 28.72 -2.84 -29.46
C LEU A 149 27.31 -2.63 -28.89
N TYR A 150 27.20 -2.06 -27.69
CA TYR A 150 25.91 -1.75 -27.07
C TYR A 150 25.13 -0.73 -27.91
N THR A 151 25.79 0.35 -28.35
CA THR A 151 25.13 1.39 -29.17
C THR A 151 24.68 0.86 -30.53
N LEU A 152 25.45 -0.04 -31.15
CA LEU A 152 25.12 -0.68 -32.43
C LEU A 152 24.01 -1.73 -32.30
N LEU A 153 24.11 -2.63 -31.31
CA LEU A 153 23.19 -3.77 -31.17
C LEU A 153 21.91 -3.45 -30.39
N LYS A 154 21.88 -2.35 -29.62
CA LYS A 154 20.71 -1.95 -28.83
C LYS A 154 19.45 -1.84 -29.68
N TRP A 155 19.51 -1.10 -30.78
CA TRP A 155 18.35 -0.83 -31.62
C TRP A 155 17.81 -2.07 -32.37
N PRO A 156 18.65 -2.89 -33.05
CA PRO A 156 18.14 -4.11 -33.67
C PRO A 156 17.61 -5.10 -32.63
N PHE A 157 18.29 -5.25 -31.49
CA PHE A 157 17.84 -6.16 -30.43
C PHE A 157 16.55 -5.67 -29.76
N LEU A 158 16.42 -4.36 -29.49
CA LEU A 158 15.16 -3.74 -29.04
C LEU A 158 14.03 -3.97 -30.04
N GLY A 159 14.31 -3.87 -31.34
CA GLY A 159 13.34 -4.13 -32.41
C GLY A 159 12.84 -5.58 -32.40
N VAL A 160 13.76 -6.55 -32.31
CA VAL A 160 13.44 -7.98 -32.28
C VAL A 160 12.65 -8.34 -31.02
N VAL A 161 13.15 -7.93 -29.83
CA VAL A 161 12.48 -8.20 -28.55
C VAL A 161 11.13 -7.49 -28.50
N GLY A 162 11.04 -6.25 -28.95
CA GLY A 162 9.81 -5.48 -29.03
C GLY A 162 8.76 -6.14 -29.93
N ALA A 163 9.16 -6.56 -31.13
CA ALA A 163 8.28 -7.29 -32.05
C ALA A 163 7.79 -8.62 -31.45
N TRP A 164 8.68 -9.34 -30.76
CA TRP A 164 8.31 -10.58 -30.07
C TRP A 164 7.32 -10.34 -28.92
N VAL A 165 7.54 -9.33 -28.09
CA VAL A 165 6.62 -8.93 -27.01
C VAL A 165 5.25 -8.54 -27.57
N VAL A 166 5.21 -7.78 -28.67
CA VAL A 166 3.96 -7.42 -29.36
C VAL A 166 3.24 -8.66 -29.90
N GLY A 167 3.98 -9.59 -30.52
CA GLY A 167 3.45 -10.87 -30.99
C GLY A 167 2.85 -11.71 -29.85
N LEU A 168 3.58 -11.85 -28.74
CA LEU A 168 3.10 -12.54 -27.53
C LEU A 168 1.85 -11.87 -26.95
N ALA A 169 1.82 -10.54 -26.88
CA ALA A 169 0.67 -9.79 -26.40
C ALA A 169 -0.56 -9.98 -27.31
N PHE A 170 -0.37 -10.03 -28.63
CA PHE A 170 -1.45 -10.33 -29.57
C PHE A 170 -1.98 -11.76 -29.39
N CYS A 171 -1.12 -12.77 -29.31
CA CYS A 171 -1.50 -14.15 -29.00
C CYS A 171 -2.24 -14.26 -27.66
N TYR A 172 -1.80 -13.50 -26.65
CA TYR A 172 -2.46 -13.42 -25.36
C TYR A 172 -3.89 -12.86 -25.48
N LEU A 173 -4.08 -11.78 -26.23
CA LEU A 173 -5.42 -11.22 -26.47
C LEU A 173 -6.34 -12.18 -27.23
N LEU A 174 -5.81 -12.93 -28.20
CA LEU A 174 -6.57 -13.94 -28.94
C LEU A 174 -7.02 -15.10 -28.03
N THR A 175 -6.12 -15.64 -27.19
CA THR A 175 -6.50 -16.70 -26.23
C THR A 175 -7.54 -16.20 -25.24
N ARG A 176 -7.45 -14.94 -24.78
CA ARG A 176 -8.46 -14.30 -23.94
C ARG A 176 -9.81 -14.15 -24.64
N LEU A 177 -9.82 -13.74 -25.90
CA LEU A 177 -11.03 -13.63 -26.71
C LEU A 177 -11.70 -15.01 -26.87
N TYR A 178 -10.92 -16.06 -27.16
CA TYR A 178 -11.41 -17.42 -27.23
C TYR A 178 -12.09 -17.88 -25.93
N ILE A 179 -11.44 -17.70 -24.77
CA ILE A 179 -12.01 -18.08 -23.48
C ILE A 179 -13.29 -17.28 -23.20
N TRP A 180 -13.31 -15.99 -23.53
CA TRP A 180 -14.49 -15.14 -23.35
C TRP A 180 -15.67 -15.60 -24.22
N LEU A 181 -15.42 -15.87 -25.51
CA LEU A 181 -16.43 -16.41 -26.43
C LEU A 181 -16.97 -17.76 -25.93
N TYR A 182 -16.08 -18.67 -25.53
CA TYR A 182 -16.47 -19.96 -24.98
C TYR A 182 -17.35 -19.82 -23.73
N GLU A 183 -16.97 -18.96 -22.78
CA GLU A 183 -17.78 -18.74 -21.58
C GLU A 183 -19.14 -18.14 -21.92
N HIS A 184 -19.18 -17.11 -22.77
CA HIS A 184 -20.40 -16.41 -23.15
C HIS A 184 -21.38 -17.35 -23.87
N PHE A 185 -20.89 -18.07 -24.87
CA PHE A 185 -21.74 -18.92 -25.69
C PHE A 185 -22.02 -20.27 -25.04
N VAL A 186 -21.11 -20.90 -24.29
CA VAL A 186 -21.32 -22.27 -23.80
C VAL A 186 -21.69 -22.31 -22.32
N ALA A 187 -21.01 -21.53 -21.48
CA ALA A 187 -21.15 -21.65 -20.03
C ALA A 187 -22.37 -20.91 -19.45
N TRP A 188 -22.79 -19.80 -20.07
CA TRP A 188 -23.80 -18.89 -19.55
C TRP A 188 -25.12 -18.93 -20.33
N ARG A 189 -25.82 -20.07 -20.29
CA ARG A 189 -27.16 -20.24 -20.90
C ARG A 189 -28.26 -20.50 -19.88
N GLY A 190 -29.49 -20.13 -20.25
CA GLY A 190 -30.73 -20.47 -19.52
C GLY A 190 -30.79 -19.98 -18.07
N LYS A 191 -31.11 -20.88 -17.14
CA LYS A 191 -31.30 -20.56 -15.71
C LYS A 191 -30.04 -20.01 -15.04
N ARG A 192 -28.85 -20.48 -15.45
CA ARG A 192 -27.57 -20.02 -14.89
C ARG A 192 -27.33 -18.53 -15.15
N GLU A 193 -27.60 -18.09 -16.37
CA GLU A 193 -27.44 -16.69 -16.76
C GLU A 193 -28.46 -15.80 -16.05
N ARG A 194 -29.71 -16.25 -15.90
CA ARG A 194 -30.73 -15.52 -15.12
C ARG A 194 -30.28 -15.29 -13.68
N LEU A 195 -29.79 -16.33 -12.99
CA LEU A 195 -29.28 -16.21 -11.62
C LEU A 195 -28.02 -15.32 -11.53
N ARG A 196 -27.13 -15.39 -12.52
CA ARG A 196 -25.96 -14.51 -12.60
C ARG A 196 -26.35 -13.04 -12.77
N ARG A 197 -27.35 -12.75 -13.62
CA ARG A 197 -27.89 -11.40 -13.79
C ARG A 197 -28.54 -10.90 -12.50
N MET A 198 -29.28 -11.75 -11.79
CA MET A 198 -29.81 -11.41 -10.47
C MET A 198 -28.69 -11.04 -9.49
N LEU A 199 -27.62 -11.83 -9.44
CA LEU A 199 -26.43 -11.54 -8.63
C LEU A 199 -25.78 -10.19 -9.00
N GLN A 200 -25.65 -9.89 -10.29
CA GLN A 200 -25.09 -8.62 -10.79
C GLN A 200 -26.05 -7.43 -10.68
N SER A 201 -27.35 -7.67 -10.44
CA SER A 201 -28.33 -6.59 -10.23
C SER A 201 -28.51 -6.23 -8.76
N ALA A 202 -27.90 -7.00 -7.85
CA ALA A 202 -28.06 -6.80 -6.42
C ALA A 202 -27.44 -5.47 -5.97
N LYS A 203 -28.24 -4.66 -5.27
CA LYS A 203 -27.82 -3.35 -4.72
C LYS A 203 -27.31 -3.46 -3.29
N THR A 204 -27.92 -4.34 -2.49
CA THR A 204 -27.58 -4.56 -1.09
C THR A 204 -26.78 -5.84 -0.95
N TYR A 205 -25.84 -5.87 -0.01
CA TYR A 205 -25.08 -7.08 0.30
C TYR A 205 -25.99 -8.26 0.67
N ARG A 206 -27.06 -8.03 1.44
CA ARG A 206 -28.05 -9.07 1.80
C ARG A 206 -28.70 -9.72 0.57
N ASP A 207 -29.10 -8.92 -0.40
CA ASP A 207 -29.74 -9.40 -1.63
C ASP A 207 -28.71 -10.13 -2.50
N TRP A 208 -27.47 -9.63 -2.53
CA TRP A 208 -26.35 -10.29 -3.18
C TRP A 208 -26.06 -11.68 -2.57
N VAL A 209 -26.04 -11.79 -1.23
CA VAL A 209 -25.87 -13.07 -0.52
C VAL A 209 -27.00 -14.05 -0.83
N ARG A 210 -28.25 -13.58 -0.91
CA ARG A 210 -29.40 -14.42 -1.31
C ARG A 210 -29.19 -14.97 -2.72
N ALA A 211 -28.91 -14.11 -3.69
CA ALA A 211 -28.67 -14.51 -5.07
C ALA A 211 -27.44 -15.44 -5.21
N ALA A 212 -26.39 -15.22 -4.43
CA ALA A 212 -25.19 -16.05 -4.40
C ALA A 212 -25.50 -17.47 -3.89
N ARG A 213 -26.28 -17.59 -2.81
CA ARG A 213 -26.73 -18.88 -2.26
C ARG A 213 -27.63 -19.63 -3.24
N ASP A 214 -28.55 -18.93 -3.91
CA ASP A 214 -29.42 -19.55 -4.93
C ASP A 214 -28.60 -20.09 -6.11
N LEU A 215 -27.54 -19.36 -6.50
CA LEU A 215 -26.61 -19.80 -7.55
C LEU A 215 -25.74 -20.98 -7.09
N ASP A 216 -25.21 -20.95 -5.88
CA ASP A 216 -24.45 -22.06 -5.29
C ASP A 216 -25.30 -23.34 -5.18
N ARG A 217 -26.56 -23.21 -4.75
CA ARG A 217 -27.52 -24.33 -4.68
C ARG A 217 -27.80 -24.92 -6.06
N TYR A 218 -28.00 -24.07 -7.07
CA TYR A 218 -28.23 -24.51 -8.44
C TYR A 218 -27.01 -25.23 -9.04
N LEU A 219 -25.80 -24.79 -8.71
CA LEU A 219 -24.56 -25.41 -9.18
C LEU A 219 -24.15 -26.67 -8.39
N GLY A 220 -24.79 -26.91 -7.24
CA GLY A 220 -24.47 -28.03 -6.34
C GLY A 220 -23.24 -27.78 -5.46
N ASN A 221 -22.85 -26.52 -5.27
CA ASN A 221 -21.69 -26.12 -4.48
C ASN A 221 -21.90 -26.36 -2.97
N ASP A 222 -23.15 -26.48 -2.51
CA ASP A 222 -23.47 -26.79 -1.11
C ASP A 222 -22.91 -28.14 -0.67
N LYS A 223 -22.97 -29.16 -1.54
CA LYS A 223 -22.37 -30.49 -1.26
C LYS A 223 -20.86 -30.41 -1.04
N TRP A 224 -20.19 -29.50 -1.75
CA TRP A 224 -18.76 -29.28 -1.54
C TRP A 224 -18.48 -28.61 -0.20
N ARG A 225 -19.38 -27.78 0.33
CA ARG A 225 -19.21 -27.13 1.63
C ARG A 225 -19.36 -28.10 2.81
N GLU A 226 -20.20 -29.12 2.63
CA GLU A 226 -20.46 -30.19 3.60
C GLU A 226 -19.32 -31.20 3.68
N ASP A 227 -18.65 -31.48 2.56
CA ASP A 227 -17.46 -32.34 2.54
C ASP A 227 -16.28 -31.64 3.22
N ASP A 228 -15.76 -32.21 4.29
CA ASP A 228 -14.59 -31.65 5.01
C ASP A 228 -13.32 -31.66 4.14
N THR A 229 -13.18 -32.60 3.22
CA THR A 229 -11.91 -32.86 2.54
C THR A 229 -11.61 -31.85 1.42
N PHE A 230 -10.35 -31.44 1.32
CA PHE A 230 -9.82 -30.61 0.23
C PHE A 230 -8.29 -30.66 0.21
N ALA A 231 -7.69 -30.48 -0.97
CA ALA A 231 -6.23 -30.60 -1.15
C ALA A 231 -5.42 -29.41 -0.62
N TYR A 232 -6.05 -28.23 -0.45
CA TYR A 232 -5.33 -26.98 -0.16
C TYR A 232 -5.39 -26.53 1.31
N TYR A 233 -5.86 -27.41 2.20
CA TYR A 233 -5.77 -27.25 3.65
C TYR A 233 -5.83 -28.62 4.34
N ASP A 234 -5.21 -28.78 5.50
CA ASP A 234 -5.25 -30.05 6.24
C ASP A 234 -6.51 -30.13 7.12
N SER A 235 -7.55 -30.69 6.52
CA SER A 235 -8.86 -30.95 7.14
C SER A 235 -8.80 -31.87 8.37
N LYS A 236 -7.87 -32.83 8.43
CA LYS A 236 -7.77 -33.79 9.55
C LYS A 236 -7.30 -33.08 10.82
N THR A 237 -6.27 -32.24 10.69
CA THR A 237 -5.75 -31.45 11.81
C THR A 237 -6.76 -30.42 12.26
N VAL A 238 -7.42 -29.69 11.35
CA VAL A 238 -8.48 -28.74 11.72
C VAL A 238 -9.59 -29.42 12.52
N LYS A 239 -10.09 -30.57 12.06
CA LYS A 239 -11.15 -31.32 12.77
C LYS A 239 -10.74 -31.76 14.16
N ARG A 240 -9.50 -32.24 14.33
CA ARG A 240 -8.92 -32.60 15.62
C ARG A 240 -8.85 -31.39 16.56
N VAL A 241 -8.33 -30.27 16.08
CA VAL A 241 -8.17 -29.03 16.84
C VAL A 241 -9.52 -28.46 17.25
N VAL A 242 -10.52 -28.45 16.36
CA VAL A 242 -11.90 -28.05 16.69
C VAL A 242 -12.48 -28.92 17.81
N GLY A 243 -12.28 -30.24 17.76
CA GLY A 243 -12.68 -31.16 18.81
C GLY A 243 -12.02 -30.84 20.16
N GLN A 244 -10.72 -30.57 20.15
CA GLN A 244 -9.95 -30.21 21.35
C GLN A 244 -10.39 -28.86 21.93
N LEU A 245 -10.54 -27.82 21.09
CA LEU A 245 -11.03 -26.50 21.50
C LEU A 245 -12.41 -26.59 22.15
N ARG A 246 -13.34 -27.35 21.54
CA ARG A 246 -14.67 -27.58 22.11
C ARG A 246 -14.62 -28.29 23.47
N LYS A 247 -13.76 -29.31 23.60
CA LYS A 247 -13.59 -30.05 24.85
C LYS A 247 -13.04 -29.15 25.96
N MET A 248 -11.99 -28.38 25.68
CA MET A 248 -11.39 -27.46 26.64
C MET A 248 -12.35 -26.33 27.02
N ARG A 249 -13.05 -25.73 26.04
CA ARG A 249 -14.06 -24.71 26.30
C ARG A 249 -15.18 -25.20 27.23
N ARG A 250 -15.78 -26.36 26.92
CA ARG A 250 -16.84 -26.95 27.77
C ARG A 250 -16.35 -27.24 29.18
N ARG A 251 -15.09 -27.66 29.32
CA ARG A 251 -14.46 -27.88 30.63
C ARG A 251 -14.38 -26.56 31.42
N VAL A 252 -13.87 -25.50 30.80
CA VAL A 252 -13.80 -24.16 31.43
C VAL A 252 -15.21 -23.68 31.81
N GLU A 253 -16.17 -23.72 30.89
CA GLU A 253 -17.57 -23.31 31.17
C GLU A 253 -18.20 -24.13 32.31
N SER A 254 -17.89 -25.42 32.42
CA SER A 254 -18.39 -26.27 33.51
C SER A 254 -17.73 -25.97 34.85
N GLU A 255 -16.44 -25.61 34.85
CA GLU A 255 -15.70 -25.24 36.05
C GLU A 255 -16.11 -23.84 36.54
N GLU A 256 -16.38 -22.90 35.65
CA GLU A 256 -16.96 -21.58 35.97
C GLU A 256 -18.34 -21.71 36.62
N LYS A 257 -19.22 -22.56 36.06
CA LYS A 257 -20.54 -22.83 36.65
C LYS A 257 -20.45 -23.47 38.03
N ARG A 258 -19.49 -24.37 38.23
CA ARG A 258 -19.26 -25.00 39.55
C ARG A 258 -18.69 -24.00 40.55
N ALA A 259 -17.91 -23.03 40.09
CA ALA A 259 -17.37 -21.99 40.96
C ALA A 259 -18.39 -20.95 41.39
N ALA A 260 -19.40 -20.67 40.57
CA ALA A 260 -20.58 -19.94 41.01
C ALA A 260 -21.31 -20.63 42.17
N ASN A 261 -21.15 -21.96 42.30
CA ASN A 261 -21.70 -22.78 43.40
C ASN A 261 -20.71 -23.00 44.56
N GLY A 262 -19.63 -22.20 44.67
CA GLY A 262 -18.71 -22.21 45.82
C GLY A 262 -17.44 -23.06 45.67
N SER A 263 -17.15 -23.62 44.48
CA SER A 263 -15.92 -24.37 44.20
C SER A 263 -14.78 -23.49 43.67
N THR A 264 -13.53 -23.72 44.08
CA THR A 264 -12.35 -23.04 43.49
C THR A 264 -12.18 -23.44 42.01
N ILE A 265 -12.04 -22.46 41.10
CA ILE A 265 -11.76 -22.72 39.68
C ILE A 265 -10.32 -23.23 39.53
N LYS A 266 -10.13 -24.32 38.77
CA LYS A 266 -8.79 -24.84 38.51
C LYS A 266 -8.13 -24.03 37.39
N LYS A 267 -7.15 -23.20 37.75
CA LYS A 267 -6.32 -22.39 36.82
C LYS A 267 -5.82 -23.19 35.60
N LYS A 268 -5.53 -24.48 35.79
CA LYS A 268 -5.03 -25.42 34.77
C LYS A 268 -5.92 -25.51 33.51
N ALA A 269 -7.25 -25.52 33.64
CA ALA A 269 -8.12 -25.69 32.47
C ALA A 269 -8.06 -24.48 31.51
N ILE A 270 -7.85 -23.28 32.07
CA ILE A 270 -7.70 -22.05 31.30
C ILE A 270 -6.29 -21.94 30.71
N GLU A 271 -5.27 -22.38 31.44
CA GLU A 271 -3.90 -22.47 30.90
C GLU A 271 -3.83 -23.43 29.71
N ASP A 272 -4.47 -24.60 29.80
CA ASP A 272 -4.58 -25.56 28.70
C ASP A 272 -5.28 -24.94 27.49
N LEU A 273 -6.38 -24.18 27.71
CA LEU A 273 -7.09 -23.47 26.66
C LEU A 273 -6.23 -22.37 26.03
N LYS A 274 -5.52 -21.60 26.85
CA LYS A 274 -4.60 -20.53 26.41
C LYS A 274 -3.54 -21.09 25.47
N VAL A 275 -2.86 -22.17 25.85
CA VAL A 275 -1.81 -22.79 25.02
C VAL A 275 -2.36 -23.24 23.67
N LEU A 276 -3.54 -23.86 23.64
CA LEU A 276 -4.16 -24.31 22.41
C LEU A 276 -4.59 -23.14 21.51
N VAL A 277 -5.20 -22.10 22.08
CA VAL A 277 -5.60 -20.90 21.33
C VAL A 277 -4.38 -20.17 20.76
N GLU A 278 -3.31 -20.00 21.54
CA GLU A 278 -2.05 -19.42 21.05
C GLU A 278 -1.44 -20.20 19.88
N ALA A 279 -1.57 -21.53 19.89
CA ALA A 279 -1.10 -22.37 18.78
C ALA A 279 -1.95 -22.19 17.51
N CYS A 280 -3.25 -21.94 17.65
CA CYS A 280 -4.21 -21.78 16.55
C CYS A 280 -4.18 -20.38 15.94
N VAL A 281 -3.90 -19.33 16.72
CA VAL A 281 -3.90 -17.94 16.29
C VAL A 281 -2.56 -17.61 15.61
N LYS A 282 -2.41 -18.11 14.38
CA LYS A 282 -1.26 -17.88 13.50
C LYS A 282 -1.73 -17.51 12.10
N SER A 283 -0.90 -16.75 11.36
CA SER A 283 -1.15 -16.45 9.95
C SER A 283 -1.32 -17.75 9.15
N ASN A 284 -2.42 -17.87 8.39
CA ASN A 284 -2.76 -19.01 7.55
C ASN A 284 -2.60 -20.40 8.22
N PHE A 285 -3.04 -20.53 9.48
CA PHE A 285 -2.98 -21.80 10.23
C PHE A 285 -3.54 -22.97 9.40
N VAL A 286 -2.70 -23.96 9.11
CA VAL A 286 -3.09 -25.21 8.42
C VAL A 286 -3.75 -24.96 7.04
N GLY A 287 -3.51 -23.79 6.43
CA GLY A 287 -4.04 -23.44 5.10
C GLY A 287 -5.49 -22.93 5.08
N ILE A 288 -6.10 -22.62 6.23
CA ILE A 288 -7.51 -22.16 6.30
C ILE A 288 -7.76 -20.80 5.62
N GLU A 289 -6.73 -19.97 5.45
CA GLU A 289 -6.81 -18.66 4.80
C GLU A 289 -6.40 -18.74 3.31
N ASN A 290 -6.31 -19.95 2.75
CA ASN A 290 -6.00 -20.11 1.33
C ASN A 290 -7.13 -19.58 0.45
N SER A 291 -6.81 -18.60 -0.41
CA SER A 291 -7.73 -18.00 -1.40
C SER A 291 -8.44 -19.05 -2.28
N ARG A 292 -7.77 -20.19 -2.57
CA ARG A 292 -8.36 -21.30 -3.34
C ARG A 292 -9.57 -21.93 -2.65
N LEU A 293 -9.59 -21.97 -1.32
CA LEU A 293 -10.71 -22.51 -0.55
C LEU A 293 -11.97 -21.64 -0.76
N TYR A 294 -11.80 -20.33 -0.68
CA TYR A 294 -12.89 -19.38 -0.89
C TYR A 294 -13.26 -19.16 -2.37
N SER A 295 -12.51 -19.74 -3.31
CA SER A 295 -12.80 -19.65 -4.74
C SER A 295 -13.87 -20.65 -5.21
N GLN A 296 -14.20 -21.68 -4.44
CA GLN A 296 -15.07 -22.78 -4.90
C GLN A 296 -16.57 -22.47 -4.80
N THR A 297 -16.96 -21.45 -4.03
CA THR A 297 -18.35 -21.04 -3.83
C THR A 297 -18.51 -19.55 -4.07
N TYR A 298 -19.71 -19.10 -4.44
CA TYR A 298 -19.99 -17.67 -4.54
C TYR A 298 -20.05 -17.03 -3.15
N TYR A 299 -20.65 -17.71 -2.17
CA TYR A 299 -20.74 -17.23 -0.80
C TYR A 299 -20.23 -18.26 0.22
N GLY A 300 -19.17 -17.88 0.93
CA GLY A 300 -18.64 -18.65 2.06
C GLY A 300 -17.51 -19.60 1.69
N THR A 301 -17.36 -20.62 2.53
CA THR A 301 -16.30 -21.63 2.45
C THR A 301 -16.82 -22.95 3.04
N LYS A 302 -15.93 -23.92 3.27
CA LYS A 302 -16.21 -25.18 3.98
C LYS A 302 -16.81 -24.93 5.36
N ASN A 303 -17.77 -25.75 5.77
CA ASN A 303 -18.40 -25.64 7.09
C ASN A 303 -17.39 -25.86 8.22
N LEU A 304 -16.47 -26.83 8.07
CA LEU A 304 -15.40 -27.10 9.03
C LEU A 304 -14.53 -25.87 9.32
N VAL A 305 -14.18 -25.09 8.29
CA VAL A 305 -13.38 -23.86 8.47
C VAL A 305 -14.18 -22.79 9.19
N GLN A 306 -15.47 -22.66 8.92
CA GLN A 306 -16.34 -21.73 9.64
C GLN A 306 -16.44 -22.12 11.13
N GLU A 307 -16.62 -23.42 11.42
CA GLU A 307 -16.64 -23.96 12.79
C GLU A 307 -15.34 -23.70 13.53
N PHE A 308 -14.19 -23.87 12.87
CA PHE A 308 -12.89 -23.57 13.46
C PHE A 308 -12.77 -22.10 13.85
N ILE A 309 -13.10 -21.19 12.95
CA ILE A 309 -13.01 -19.75 13.21
C ILE A 309 -13.96 -19.35 14.35
N ASP A 310 -15.16 -19.90 14.37
CA ASP A 310 -16.14 -19.65 15.44
C ASP A 310 -15.65 -20.17 16.80
N GLU A 311 -15.03 -21.35 16.87
CA GLU A 311 -14.50 -21.89 18.12
C GLU A 311 -13.21 -21.17 18.58
N VAL A 312 -12.33 -20.75 17.67
CA VAL A 312 -11.16 -19.91 18.01
C VAL A 312 -11.61 -18.56 18.55
N GLU A 313 -12.59 -17.90 17.92
CA GLU A 313 -13.12 -16.62 18.41
C GLU A 313 -13.70 -16.76 19.83
N LYS A 314 -14.47 -17.82 20.10
CA LYS A 314 -15.00 -18.12 21.43
C LYS A 314 -13.89 -18.38 22.44
N GLY A 315 -12.86 -19.14 22.06
CA GLY A 315 -11.69 -19.40 22.89
C GLY A 315 -10.96 -18.11 23.27
N VAL A 316 -10.66 -17.24 22.29
CA VAL A 316 -10.05 -15.93 22.52
C VAL A 316 -10.93 -15.06 23.43
N ARG A 317 -12.26 -15.06 23.21
CA ARG A 317 -13.21 -14.30 24.04
C ARG A 317 -13.14 -14.70 25.51
N ILE A 318 -13.11 -16.01 25.79
CA ILE A 318 -12.96 -16.52 27.16
C ILE A 318 -11.66 -16.01 27.77
N LEU A 319 -10.53 -16.08 27.05
CA LEU A 319 -9.23 -15.59 27.55
C LEU A 319 -9.22 -14.08 27.85
N VAL A 320 -9.97 -13.29 27.08
CA VAL A 320 -10.15 -11.85 27.32
C VAL A 320 -10.91 -11.65 28.64
N ASP A 321 -12.08 -12.26 28.78
CA ASP A 321 -13.02 -11.99 29.88
C ASP A 321 -12.60 -12.67 31.22
N THR A 322 -11.76 -13.71 31.18
CA THR A 322 -11.37 -14.51 32.37
C THR A 322 -10.57 -13.71 33.40
N THR A 323 -10.98 -13.65 34.67
CA THR A 323 -10.19 -12.94 35.73
C THR A 323 -9.07 -13.76 36.36
N LEU A 324 -8.97 -15.05 36.02
CA LEU A 324 -8.06 -16.01 36.66
C LEU A 324 -6.62 -15.94 36.17
N LEU A 325 -6.38 -15.29 35.02
CA LEU A 325 -5.05 -15.05 34.50
C LEU A 325 -4.57 -13.67 34.96
N GLY A 326 -3.33 -13.59 35.44
CA GLY A 326 -2.70 -12.33 35.80
C GLY A 326 -2.65 -11.36 34.61
N ALA A 327 -2.75 -10.06 34.87
CA ALA A 327 -2.80 -9.04 33.82
C ALA A 327 -1.55 -9.05 32.92
N GLU A 328 -0.36 -9.26 33.48
CA GLU A 328 0.88 -9.37 32.73
C GLU A 328 0.92 -10.64 31.86
N GLU A 329 0.48 -11.77 32.40
CA GLU A 329 0.42 -13.03 31.68
C GLU A 329 -0.51 -12.92 30.45
N LYS A 330 -1.68 -12.29 30.62
CA LYS A 330 -2.58 -11.98 29.52
C LYS A 330 -1.93 -11.02 28.51
N ARG A 331 -1.26 -9.97 28.97
CA ARG A 331 -0.58 -8.99 28.10
C ARG A 331 0.46 -9.69 27.21
N HIS A 332 1.29 -10.56 27.77
CA HIS A 332 2.26 -11.35 26.99
C HIS A 332 1.58 -12.28 25.98
N SER A 333 0.52 -12.97 26.40
CA SER A 333 -0.25 -13.88 25.56
C SER A 333 -0.87 -13.15 24.35
N PHE A 334 -1.58 -12.04 24.57
CA PHE A 334 -2.19 -11.25 23.49
C PHE A 334 -1.15 -10.54 22.62
N LYS A 335 -0.02 -10.10 23.18
CA LYS A 335 1.11 -9.57 22.39
C LYS A 335 1.64 -10.63 21.42
N ARG A 336 1.87 -11.87 21.90
CA ARG A 336 2.33 -12.99 21.08
C ARG A 336 1.32 -13.37 20.01
N MET A 337 0.04 -13.50 20.36
CA MET A 337 -1.04 -13.76 19.40
C MET A 337 -1.12 -12.69 18.33
N HIS A 338 -1.04 -11.41 18.70
CA HIS A 338 -1.07 -10.29 17.76
C HIS A 338 0.12 -10.35 16.78
N THR A 339 1.33 -10.61 17.28
CA THR A 339 2.53 -10.72 16.43
C THR A 339 2.43 -11.90 15.46
N ASN A 340 1.96 -13.08 15.92
CA ASN A 340 1.86 -14.29 15.11
C ASN A 340 0.72 -14.23 14.08
N PHE A 341 -0.40 -13.60 14.44
CA PHE A 341 -1.54 -13.48 13.54
C PHE A 341 -1.30 -12.39 12.49
N GLY A 342 -0.72 -11.26 12.90
CA GLY A 342 -0.51 -10.09 12.05
C GLY A 342 -1.78 -9.25 11.83
N ARG A 343 -1.61 -8.09 11.18
CA ARG A 343 -2.69 -7.15 10.89
C ARG A 343 -3.19 -7.24 9.45
N THR A 344 -4.42 -6.79 9.24
CA THR A 344 -5.01 -6.60 7.92
C THR A 344 -4.79 -5.18 7.40
N ALA A 345 -4.40 -5.03 6.13
CA ALA A 345 -4.27 -3.72 5.48
C ALA A 345 -5.09 -3.61 4.19
N LEU A 346 -5.67 -2.43 3.96
CA LEU A 346 -6.31 -2.04 2.69
C LEU A 346 -5.31 -1.27 1.82
N CYS A 347 -5.03 -1.80 0.63
CA CYS A 347 -4.11 -1.21 -0.34
C CYS A 347 -4.86 -0.71 -1.56
N LEU A 348 -4.80 0.60 -1.81
CA LEU A 348 -5.47 1.27 -2.92
C LEU A 348 -4.45 1.65 -3.98
N SER A 349 -4.47 0.93 -5.10
CA SER A 349 -3.57 1.16 -6.23
C SER A 349 -3.88 2.47 -6.97
N GLY A 350 -2.89 2.95 -7.71
CA GLY A 350 -3.05 4.02 -8.70
C GLY A 350 -4.02 3.66 -9.84
N GLY A 351 -4.16 4.58 -10.80
CA GLY A 351 -5.01 4.39 -11.98
C GLY A 351 -5.78 5.62 -12.47
N ALA A 352 -5.34 6.84 -12.10
CA ALA A 352 -6.02 8.09 -12.43
C ALA A 352 -7.51 8.05 -12.05
N SER A 353 -8.44 8.42 -12.93
CA SER A 353 -9.89 8.41 -12.62
C SER A 353 -10.45 7.02 -12.26
N PHE A 354 -9.78 5.92 -12.63
CA PHE A 354 -10.18 4.58 -12.19
C PHE A 354 -10.06 4.41 -10.67
N ALA A 355 -9.27 5.25 -9.99
CA ALA A 355 -9.23 5.30 -8.53
C ALA A 355 -10.60 5.54 -7.88
N TYR A 356 -11.56 6.16 -8.58
CA TYR A 356 -12.90 6.39 -8.02
C TYR A 356 -13.70 5.09 -7.80
N TYR A 357 -13.32 3.97 -8.42
CA TYR A 357 -13.88 2.66 -8.07
C TYR A 357 -13.56 2.25 -6.63
N HIS A 358 -12.43 2.73 -6.07
CA HIS A 358 -12.05 2.47 -4.67
C HIS A 358 -13.08 3.01 -3.68
N PHE A 359 -13.78 4.10 -4.01
CA PHE A 359 -14.87 4.59 -3.16
C PHE A 359 -15.96 3.54 -2.97
N GLY A 360 -16.27 2.76 -4.01
CA GLY A 360 -17.24 1.67 -3.93
C GLY A 360 -16.75 0.51 -3.08
N VAL A 361 -15.48 0.13 -3.23
CA VAL A 361 -14.85 -0.93 -2.42
C VAL A 361 -14.85 -0.53 -0.94
N THR A 362 -14.37 0.67 -0.64
CA THR A 362 -14.38 1.24 0.72
C THR A 362 -15.79 1.34 1.27
N LYS A 363 -16.77 1.75 0.45
CA LYS A 363 -18.18 1.81 0.87
C LYS A 363 -18.69 0.45 1.30
N ALA A 364 -18.42 -0.61 0.53
CA ALA A 364 -18.81 -1.98 0.92
C ALA A 364 -18.11 -2.45 2.20
N LEU A 365 -16.82 -2.17 2.36
CA LEU A 365 -16.09 -2.49 3.60
C LEU A 365 -16.65 -1.72 4.80
N LEU A 366 -16.91 -0.42 4.64
CA LEU A 366 -17.47 0.44 5.68
C LEU A 366 -18.89 0.00 6.08
N ASP A 367 -19.73 -0.34 5.10
CA ASP A 367 -21.10 -0.82 5.33
C ASP A 367 -21.14 -2.15 6.09
N ALA A 368 -20.20 -3.04 5.79
CA ALA A 368 -20.06 -4.32 6.48
C ALA A 368 -19.35 -4.23 7.85
N ASP A 369 -18.91 -3.02 8.25
CA ASP A 369 -18.00 -2.81 9.37
C ASP A 369 -16.74 -3.68 9.25
N LEU A 370 -16.12 -3.68 8.06
CA LEU A 370 -14.93 -4.45 7.70
C LEU A 370 -13.78 -3.57 7.16
N LEU A 371 -13.83 -2.26 7.37
CA LEU A 371 -12.73 -1.37 6.99
C LEU A 371 -11.52 -1.59 7.93
N PRO A 372 -10.32 -1.95 7.41
CA PRO A 372 -9.13 -2.13 8.23
C PRO A 372 -8.59 -0.81 8.81
N GLU A 373 -7.80 -0.89 9.88
CA GLU A 373 -7.13 0.26 10.49
C GLU A 373 -5.92 0.73 9.65
N VAL A 374 -5.19 -0.19 9.01
CA VAL A 374 -4.04 0.13 8.15
C VAL A 374 -4.52 0.34 6.72
N ILE A 375 -4.29 1.54 6.20
CA ILE A 375 -4.68 1.95 4.84
C ILE A 375 -3.43 2.47 4.13
N THR A 376 -3.19 1.97 2.92
CA THR A 376 -2.14 2.48 2.03
C THR A 376 -2.76 2.90 0.71
N GLY A 377 -2.20 3.95 0.11
CA GLY A 377 -2.59 4.39 -1.21
C GLY A 377 -1.42 4.95 -2.00
N THR A 378 -1.47 4.77 -3.32
CA THR A 378 -0.49 5.31 -4.26
C THR A 378 -1.19 6.09 -5.36
N SER A 379 -0.65 7.23 -5.78
CA SER A 379 -1.23 8.09 -6.83
C SER A 379 -2.70 8.44 -6.54
N GLY A 380 -3.62 8.24 -7.50
CA GLY A 380 -5.07 8.41 -7.27
C GLY A 380 -5.64 7.58 -6.10
N GLY A 381 -5.03 6.43 -5.78
CA GLY A 381 -5.37 5.63 -4.60
C GLY A 381 -4.97 6.32 -3.28
N ALA A 382 -3.89 7.12 -3.27
CA ALA A 382 -3.48 7.92 -2.11
C ALA A 382 -4.49 9.01 -1.77
N LEU A 383 -5.09 9.65 -2.78
CA LEU A 383 -6.18 10.62 -2.58
C LEU A 383 -7.38 9.98 -1.88
N VAL A 384 -7.79 8.79 -2.34
CA VAL A 384 -8.90 8.05 -1.72
C VAL A 384 -8.52 7.57 -0.31
N ALA A 385 -7.30 7.04 -0.12
CA ALA A 385 -6.80 6.62 1.18
C ALA A 385 -6.78 7.78 2.19
N ALA A 386 -6.34 8.97 1.76
CA ALA A 386 -6.30 10.17 2.57
C ALA A 386 -7.72 10.63 2.97
N LEU A 387 -8.69 10.61 2.04
CA LEU A 387 -10.08 10.91 2.38
C LEU A 387 -10.61 9.97 3.49
N ILE A 388 -10.26 8.68 3.41
CA ILE A 388 -10.71 7.67 4.35
C ILE A 388 -10.03 7.82 5.71
N ALA A 389 -8.71 8.06 5.73
CA ALA A 389 -7.94 8.12 6.98
C ALA A 389 -8.15 9.44 7.75
N THR A 390 -8.61 10.50 7.11
CA THR A 390 -8.79 11.82 7.74
C THR A 390 -10.16 12.04 8.37
N ARG A 391 -11.12 11.13 8.11
CA ARG A 391 -12.54 11.29 8.48
C ARG A 391 -13.07 10.10 9.26
N THR A 392 -13.99 10.35 10.19
CA THR A 392 -14.58 9.27 11.01
C THR A 392 -15.49 8.35 10.18
N ASN A 393 -15.82 7.16 10.70
CA ASN A 393 -16.73 6.24 10.02
C ASN A 393 -18.07 6.93 9.65
N GLU A 394 -18.67 7.72 10.55
CA GLU A 394 -19.95 8.36 10.31
C GLU A 394 -19.88 9.49 9.26
N GLU A 395 -18.80 10.29 9.27
CA GLU A 395 -18.53 11.29 8.23
C GLU A 395 -18.40 10.61 6.85
N LEU A 396 -17.65 9.51 6.76
CA LEU A 396 -17.49 8.74 5.53
C LEU A 396 -18.81 8.13 5.04
N LYS A 397 -19.73 7.77 5.95
CA LYS A 397 -21.03 7.23 5.52
C LYS A 397 -21.85 8.25 4.74
N LYS A 398 -21.76 9.54 5.14
CA LYS A 398 -22.41 10.67 4.47
C LYS A 398 -21.71 11.08 3.18
N LEU A 399 -20.37 10.98 3.13
CA LEU A 399 -19.57 11.43 1.98
C LEU A 399 -19.52 10.45 0.81
N LEU A 400 -19.61 9.14 1.05
CA LEU A 400 -19.51 8.12 -0.02
C LEU A 400 -20.84 7.95 -0.80
N VAL A 401 -21.29 9.06 -1.39
CA VAL A 401 -22.51 9.22 -2.19
C VAL A 401 -22.20 9.83 -3.57
N PRO A 402 -23.07 9.67 -4.57
CA PRO A 402 -22.88 10.24 -5.91
C PRO A 402 -22.57 11.74 -5.95
N ALA A 403 -23.11 12.53 -5.02
CA ALA A 403 -22.86 13.96 -4.91
C ALA A 403 -21.37 14.33 -4.75
N LEU A 404 -20.54 13.40 -4.25
CA LEU A 404 -19.09 13.61 -4.08
C LEU A 404 -18.39 14.01 -5.39
N ALA A 405 -18.97 13.66 -6.55
CA ALA A 405 -18.49 14.08 -7.85
C ALA A 405 -18.33 15.61 -7.97
N GLY A 406 -19.13 16.40 -7.25
CA GLY A 406 -19.04 17.86 -7.25
C GLY A 406 -17.73 18.41 -6.68
N ARG A 407 -16.99 17.64 -5.87
CA ARG A 407 -15.63 18.00 -5.39
C ARG A 407 -14.50 17.29 -6.13
N ILE A 408 -14.83 16.49 -7.15
CA ILE A 408 -13.84 15.83 -8.00
C ILE A 408 -13.76 16.62 -9.31
N ASP A 409 -13.07 17.77 -9.26
CA ASP A 409 -12.97 18.75 -10.35
C ASP A 409 -11.49 19.01 -10.74
N ALA A 410 -10.63 18.02 -10.57
CA ALA A 410 -9.20 18.15 -10.81
C ALA A 410 -8.87 18.43 -12.30
N CYS A 411 -9.72 17.98 -13.23
CA CYS A 411 -9.55 18.15 -14.67
C CYS A 411 -10.42 19.27 -15.26
N SER A 412 -10.86 20.24 -14.46
CA SER A 412 -11.81 21.28 -14.88
C SER A 412 -11.27 22.29 -15.91
N GLU A 413 -9.94 22.42 -16.03
CA GLU A 413 -9.33 23.38 -16.95
C GLU A 413 -9.55 23.01 -18.44
N PRO A 414 -9.91 23.97 -19.30
CA PRO A 414 -10.09 23.72 -20.72
C PRO A 414 -8.76 23.49 -21.44
N PHE A 415 -8.80 22.83 -22.60
CA PHE A 415 -7.64 22.55 -23.45
C PHE A 415 -6.79 23.79 -23.75
N THR A 416 -7.45 24.92 -23.95
CA THR A 416 -6.81 26.21 -24.24
C THR A 416 -5.90 26.72 -23.11
N VAL A 417 -6.14 26.30 -21.87
CA VAL A 417 -5.35 26.72 -20.69
C VAL A 417 -4.24 25.72 -20.40
N TRP A 418 -4.57 24.42 -20.33
CA TRP A 418 -3.59 23.43 -19.91
C TRP A 418 -2.59 23.07 -21.03
N PHE A 419 -2.96 23.14 -22.32
CA PHE A 419 -2.05 22.77 -23.41
C PHE A 419 -0.85 23.72 -23.54
N PRO A 420 -1.03 25.07 -23.50
CA PRO A 420 0.10 25.99 -23.44
C PRO A 420 0.98 25.80 -22.21
N ARG A 421 0.39 25.45 -21.05
CA ARG A 421 1.16 25.11 -19.84
C ARG A 421 1.99 23.86 -20.06
N TRP A 422 1.36 22.78 -20.52
CA TRP A 422 2.03 21.52 -20.83
C TRP A 422 3.19 21.69 -21.81
N TRP A 423 3.02 22.52 -22.84
CA TRP A 423 4.09 22.84 -23.79
C TRP A 423 5.26 23.61 -23.15
N LYS A 424 4.99 24.50 -22.19
CA LYS A 424 5.99 25.36 -21.53
C LYS A 424 6.67 24.73 -20.32
N THR A 425 5.97 23.87 -19.57
CA THR A 425 6.42 23.34 -18.27
C THR A 425 6.46 21.82 -18.22
N GLY A 426 5.91 21.12 -19.21
CA GLY A 426 5.78 19.67 -19.22
C GLY A 426 4.65 19.12 -18.34
N ALA A 427 3.89 19.97 -17.64
CA ALA A 427 2.80 19.56 -16.76
C ALA A 427 1.43 19.99 -17.30
N ARG A 428 0.46 19.07 -17.22
CA ARG A 428 -0.94 19.36 -17.49
C ARG A 428 -1.57 20.17 -16.35
N PHE A 429 -1.39 19.71 -15.11
CA PHE A 429 -1.99 20.35 -13.93
C PHE A 429 -1.05 21.38 -13.31
N ASP A 430 -1.63 22.41 -12.70
CA ASP A 430 -0.91 23.33 -11.83
C ASP A 430 -0.79 22.75 -10.42
N SER A 431 0.42 22.77 -9.85
CA SER A 431 0.71 22.22 -8.53
C SER A 431 -0.01 22.97 -7.42
N LEU A 432 -0.20 24.30 -7.54
CA LEU A 432 -0.84 25.10 -6.50
C LEU A 432 -2.36 24.91 -6.51
N GLU A 433 -2.99 24.94 -7.68
CA GLU A 433 -4.42 24.64 -7.81
C GLU A 433 -4.74 23.22 -7.34
N TRP A 434 -3.88 22.24 -7.69
CA TRP A 434 -4.10 20.87 -7.26
C TRP A 434 -3.91 20.69 -5.75
N ALA A 435 -3.00 21.43 -5.12
CA ALA A 435 -2.84 21.45 -3.66
C ALA A 435 -4.12 21.98 -2.98
N LYS A 436 -4.71 23.06 -3.51
CA LYS A 436 -6.00 23.59 -3.02
C LYS A 436 -7.11 22.56 -3.11
N LYS A 437 -7.30 21.93 -4.28
CA LYS A 437 -8.32 20.89 -4.47
C LYS A 437 -8.07 19.67 -3.57
N CYS A 438 -6.82 19.21 -3.47
CA CYS A 438 -6.45 18.06 -2.63
C CYS A 438 -6.66 18.35 -1.13
N SER A 439 -6.49 19.60 -0.69
CA SER A 439 -6.67 19.99 0.71
C SER A 439 -8.06 19.64 1.25
N TRP A 440 -9.11 19.72 0.42
CA TRP A 440 -10.46 19.33 0.85
C TRP A 440 -10.56 17.84 1.19
N PHE A 441 -9.87 16.99 0.43
CA PHE A 441 -9.80 15.55 0.70
C PHE A 441 -9.01 15.24 1.97
N THR A 442 -8.07 16.11 2.38
CA THR A 442 -7.24 15.93 3.58
C THR A 442 -7.68 16.77 4.78
N ARG A 443 -8.79 17.52 4.68
CA ARG A 443 -9.24 18.52 5.68
C ARG A 443 -8.17 19.59 5.99
N GLY A 444 -7.54 20.12 4.95
CA GLY A 444 -6.50 21.15 5.04
C GLY A 444 -5.11 20.56 5.20
N SER A 445 -4.22 21.33 5.81
CA SER A 445 -2.82 20.96 6.07
C SER A 445 -2.68 20.02 7.28
N MET A 446 -3.54 19.00 7.35
CA MET A 446 -3.46 17.98 8.39
C MET A 446 -2.25 17.07 8.19
N THR A 447 -1.57 16.74 9.28
CA THR A 447 -0.40 15.85 9.26
C THR A 447 -0.79 14.38 9.44
N PHE A 448 0.14 13.46 9.12
CA PHE A 448 -0.09 12.02 9.35
C PHE A 448 -0.35 11.70 10.83
N ARG A 449 0.32 12.40 11.76
CA ARG A 449 0.10 12.27 13.19
C ARG A 449 -1.30 12.73 13.59
N GLU A 450 -1.70 13.93 13.18
CA GLU A 450 -3.01 14.52 13.48
C GLU A 450 -4.16 13.64 12.96
N ALA A 451 -4.02 13.07 11.75
CA ALA A 451 -5.02 12.17 11.19
C ALA A 451 -5.15 10.85 11.97
N TYR A 452 -4.02 10.30 12.43
CA TYR A 452 -3.99 9.09 13.26
C TYR A 452 -4.61 9.34 14.64
N GLU A 453 -4.32 10.47 15.29
CA GLU A 453 -4.91 10.83 16.59
C GLU A 453 -6.42 11.03 16.49
N ARG A 454 -6.91 11.63 15.38
CA ARG A 454 -8.34 11.86 15.16
C ARG A 454 -9.12 10.57 14.91
N THR A 455 -8.60 9.67 14.09
CA THR A 455 -9.40 8.53 13.57
C THR A 455 -8.94 7.16 14.06
N GLY A 456 -7.72 7.06 14.58
CA GLY A 456 -7.04 5.79 14.87
C GLY A 456 -6.61 5.01 13.63
N ARG A 457 -6.80 5.54 12.41
CA ARG A 457 -6.40 4.86 11.17
C ARG A 457 -4.99 5.25 10.76
N ILE A 458 -4.24 4.26 10.32
CA ILE A 458 -2.85 4.40 9.90
C ILE A 458 -2.84 4.63 8.40
N LEU A 459 -2.58 5.87 7.98
CA LEU A 459 -2.39 6.23 6.58
C LEU A 459 -0.94 6.00 6.15
N ASN A 460 -0.78 5.38 4.99
CA ASN A 460 0.50 5.20 4.32
C ASN A 460 0.41 5.71 2.88
N VAL A 461 1.40 6.50 2.45
CA VAL A 461 1.51 7.00 1.08
C VAL A 461 2.92 6.78 0.55
N SER A 462 3.02 6.09 -0.59
CA SER A 462 4.29 5.81 -1.27
C SER A 462 4.75 7.02 -2.07
N CYS A 463 5.98 7.49 -1.82
CA CYS A 463 6.61 8.59 -2.56
C CYS A 463 7.97 8.13 -3.12
N VAL A 464 8.19 8.36 -4.41
CA VAL A 464 9.46 8.06 -5.07
C VAL A 464 10.26 9.35 -5.21
N PRO A 465 11.53 9.42 -4.80
CA PRO A 465 12.32 10.64 -4.97
C PRO A 465 12.57 10.92 -6.46
N ALA A 466 12.78 12.20 -6.81
CA ALA A 466 13.07 12.58 -8.20
C ALA A 466 14.44 12.05 -8.66
N ASP A 467 15.40 11.94 -7.75
CA ASP A 467 16.71 11.34 -7.97
C ASP A 467 16.60 9.80 -8.06
N PRO A 468 17.10 9.18 -9.15
CA PRO A 468 17.06 7.74 -9.32
C PRO A 468 17.80 6.93 -8.25
N HIS A 469 18.87 7.47 -7.65
CA HIS A 469 19.69 6.71 -6.69
C HIS A 469 19.10 6.72 -5.28
N SER A 470 18.18 7.64 -5.01
CA SER A 470 17.52 7.75 -3.71
C SER A 470 16.43 6.68 -3.52
N PRO A 471 16.31 6.09 -2.32
CA PRO A 471 15.32 5.05 -2.04
C PRO A 471 13.90 5.61 -1.94
N THR A 472 12.91 4.78 -2.24
CA THR A 472 11.49 5.13 -2.06
C THR A 472 11.14 5.23 -0.59
N ILE A 473 10.34 6.23 -0.20
CA ILE A 473 9.85 6.36 1.17
C ILE A 473 8.37 6.00 1.25
N LEU A 474 7.98 5.37 2.36
CA LEU A 474 6.59 5.18 2.74
C LEU A 474 6.26 6.17 3.86
N THR A 475 5.58 7.25 3.50
CA THR A 475 5.18 8.29 4.46
C THR A 475 4.02 7.80 5.31
N ASN A 476 4.17 7.86 6.64
CA ASN A 476 3.17 7.46 7.63
C ASN A 476 3.43 8.17 8.96
N TYR A 477 2.59 7.92 9.98
CA TYR A 477 2.72 8.58 11.29
C TYR A 477 3.98 8.18 12.09
N LEU A 478 4.66 7.07 11.74
CA LEU A 478 5.92 6.64 12.37
C LEU A 478 7.14 7.21 11.65
N THR A 479 7.14 7.18 10.32
CA THR A 479 8.27 7.58 9.48
C THR A 479 8.31 9.08 9.22
N ALA A 480 7.14 9.71 9.07
CA ALA A 480 6.98 11.13 8.73
C ALA A 480 5.75 11.73 9.45
N PRO A 481 5.73 11.77 10.79
CA PRO A 481 4.57 12.20 11.58
C PRO A 481 4.07 13.60 11.25
N ASP A 482 5.01 14.53 11.03
CA ASP A 482 4.72 15.96 10.86
C ASP A 482 4.58 16.37 9.39
N CYS A 483 4.70 15.41 8.47
CA CYS A 483 4.47 15.61 7.05
C CYS A 483 2.99 15.85 6.77
N VAL A 484 2.70 16.81 5.90
CA VAL A 484 1.35 17.21 5.51
C VAL A 484 0.80 16.28 4.43
N ILE A 485 -0.38 15.72 4.67
CA ILE A 485 -0.93 14.64 3.85
C ILE A 485 -1.16 15.08 2.39
N TRP A 486 -1.69 16.28 2.14
CA TRP A 486 -1.96 16.71 0.75
C TRP A 486 -0.66 16.82 -0.06
N SER A 487 0.45 17.23 0.56
CA SER A 487 1.75 17.31 -0.13
C SER A 487 2.28 15.91 -0.50
N ALA A 488 2.08 14.92 0.38
CA ALA A 488 2.41 13.52 0.11
C ALA A 488 1.51 12.91 -0.98
N VAL A 489 0.22 13.24 -1.00
CA VAL A 489 -0.70 12.78 -2.06
C VAL A 489 -0.31 13.38 -3.41
N LEU A 490 0.03 14.67 -3.47
CA LEU A 490 0.50 15.32 -4.70
C LEU A 490 1.82 14.70 -5.19
N ALA A 491 2.78 14.47 -4.29
CA ALA A 491 4.03 13.79 -4.59
C ALA A 491 3.78 12.39 -5.17
N SER A 492 2.92 11.62 -4.51
CA SER A 492 2.55 10.27 -4.94
C SER A 492 1.77 10.24 -6.25
N ALA A 493 1.16 11.35 -6.69
CA ALA A 493 0.42 11.46 -7.95
C ALA A 493 1.18 12.27 -9.03
N ALA A 494 2.45 12.60 -8.79
CA ALA A 494 3.28 13.39 -9.70
C ALA A 494 3.82 12.54 -10.87
N VAL A 495 2.92 12.14 -11.77
CA VAL A 495 3.27 11.38 -12.98
C VAL A 495 3.92 12.32 -14.00
N PRO A 496 5.07 11.94 -14.59
CA PRO A 496 5.69 12.70 -15.67
C PRO A 496 4.70 13.01 -16.81
N GLY A 497 4.64 14.27 -17.23
CA GLY A 497 3.70 14.74 -18.26
C GLY A 497 2.33 15.18 -17.73
N ILE A 498 1.97 14.81 -16.50
CA ILE A 498 0.71 15.19 -15.85
C ILE A 498 0.97 16.27 -14.79
N LEU A 499 1.85 15.99 -13.83
CA LEU A 499 2.29 16.95 -12.82
C LEU A 499 3.81 16.86 -12.68
N ASN A 500 4.45 18.02 -12.55
CA ASN A 500 5.88 18.08 -12.27
C ASN A 500 6.21 17.56 -10.87
N PRO A 501 7.46 17.12 -10.62
CA PRO A 501 7.90 16.70 -9.29
C PRO A 501 7.67 17.79 -8.24
N VAL A 502 7.12 17.41 -7.09
CA VAL A 502 6.75 18.34 -6.00
C VAL A 502 7.54 18.08 -4.73
N VAL A 503 7.62 19.09 -3.87
CA VAL A 503 8.29 19.00 -2.57
C VAL A 503 7.28 18.56 -1.50
N LEU A 504 7.71 17.67 -0.60
CA LEU A 504 6.92 17.32 0.57
C LEU A 504 6.95 18.46 1.57
N MET A 505 5.84 18.73 2.26
CA MET A 505 5.73 19.80 3.25
C MET A 505 5.57 19.19 4.64
N MET A 506 6.13 19.84 5.65
CA MET A 506 5.94 19.48 7.06
C MET A 506 5.52 20.67 7.89
N LYS A 507 4.78 20.38 8.97
CA LYS A 507 4.30 21.37 9.92
C LYS A 507 5.30 21.51 11.06
N THR A 508 5.75 22.73 11.29
CA THR A 508 6.57 23.06 12.46
C THR A 508 5.73 23.02 13.74
N PRO A 509 6.34 22.91 14.94
CA PRO A 509 5.62 23.01 16.21
C PRO A 509 4.83 24.33 16.38
N ARG A 510 5.23 25.39 15.64
CA ARG A 510 4.53 26.69 15.62
C ARG A 510 3.34 26.72 14.67
N GLY A 511 3.09 25.66 13.91
CA GLY A 511 1.99 25.55 12.95
C GLY A 511 2.32 25.95 11.51
N ASN A 512 3.50 26.54 11.26
CA ASN A 512 3.91 26.99 9.92
C ASN A 512 4.40 25.82 9.05
N LEU A 513 4.15 25.90 7.74
CA LEU A 513 4.63 24.93 6.77
C LEU A 513 6.04 25.23 6.28
N VAL A 514 6.89 24.21 6.27
CA VAL A 514 8.25 24.24 5.73
C VAL A 514 8.50 23.01 4.86
N PRO A 515 9.46 23.03 3.93
CA PRO A 515 9.86 21.83 3.18
C PRO A 515 10.26 20.70 4.13
N TYR A 516 9.79 19.48 3.83
CA TYR A 516 10.21 18.26 4.49
C TYR A 516 11.56 17.80 3.90
N SER A 517 12.48 17.37 4.77
CA SER A 517 13.88 17.09 4.41
C SER A 517 14.56 18.32 3.77
N PHE A 518 15.68 18.14 3.07
CA PHE A 518 16.40 19.22 2.36
C PHE A 518 15.67 19.73 1.10
N GLY A 519 14.34 19.66 1.06
CA GLY A 519 13.56 20.17 -0.08
C GLY A 519 13.66 19.34 -1.37
N HIS A 520 14.00 18.05 -1.27
CA HIS A 520 14.02 17.17 -2.43
C HIS A 520 12.63 17.08 -3.08
N LYS A 521 12.63 16.97 -4.41
CA LYS A 521 11.41 16.78 -5.20
C LYS A 521 11.07 15.29 -5.30
N TRP A 522 9.78 15.01 -5.37
CA TRP A 522 9.20 13.67 -5.35
C TRP A 522 8.28 13.46 -6.55
N LYS A 523 8.16 12.21 -6.97
CA LYS A 523 7.44 11.70 -8.13
C LYS A 523 6.45 10.61 -7.72
N ASP A 524 5.60 10.23 -8.67
CA ASP A 524 4.56 9.24 -8.46
C ASP A 524 5.10 7.90 -7.92
N GLY A 525 4.47 7.41 -6.84
CA GLY A 525 4.85 6.18 -6.15
C GLY A 525 4.71 4.92 -7.01
N SER A 526 3.76 4.91 -7.96
CA SER A 526 3.44 3.81 -8.85
C SER A 526 4.51 3.55 -9.92
N LEU A 527 5.48 4.46 -10.08
CA LEU A 527 6.61 4.22 -10.99
C LEU A 527 7.51 3.08 -10.49
N ARG A 528 7.69 2.95 -9.17
CA ARG A 528 8.52 1.90 -8.56
C ARG A 528 7.73 0.89 -7.74
N THR A 529 6.85 1.37 -6.88
CA THR A 529 6.17 0.54 -5.87
C THR A 529 4.72 0.99 -5.65
N ASP A 530 3.80 0.54 -6.51
CA ASP A 530 2.36 0.81 -6.35
C ASP A 530 1.80 0.23 -5.04
N ILE A 531 2.24 -0.97 -4.63
CA ILE A 531 1.78 -1.64 -3.40
C ILE A 531 2.97 -2.06 -2.54
N PRO A 532 3.29 -1.32 -1.46
CA PRO A 532 4.49 -1.55 -0.65
C PRO A 532 4.29 -2.64 0.43
N LEU A 533 3.93 -3.88 0.04
CA LEU A 533 3.62 -4.97 0.98
C LEU A 533 4.75 -5.27 1.97
N LYS A 534 6.01 -5.27 1.49
CA LYS A 534 7.19 -5.49 2.35
C LYS A 534 7.33 -4.41 3.42
N ALA A 535 7.19 -3.13 3.06
CA ALA A 535 7.28 -2.03 4.00
C ALA A 535 6.13 -2.06 5.03
N LEU A 536 4.91 -2.42 4.61
CA LEU A 536 3.78 -2.59 5.53
C LEU A 536 3.99 -3.74 6.51
N ASN A 537 4.62 -4.83 6.07
CA ASN A 537 4.99 -5.93 6.94
C ASN A 537 6.01 -5.49 8.00
N VAL A 538 7.06 -4.77 7.57
CA VAL A 538 8.12 -4.29 8.47
C VAL A 538 7.60 -3.26 9.48
N HIS A 539 6.84 -2.26 9.04
CA HIS A 539 6.38 -1.17 9.91
C HIS A 539 5.17 -1.56 10.79
N PHE A 540 4.25 -2.38 10.28
CA PHE A 540 2.95 -2.61 10.93
C PHE A 540 2.59 -4.08 11.11
N ASN A 541 3.51 -5.02 10.85
CA ASN A 541 3.26 -6.46 10.94
C ASN A 541 2.03 -6.90 10.13
N VAL A 542 1.88 -6.34 8.93
CA VAL A 542 0.78 -6.68 8.01
C VAL A 542 1.10 -8.01 7.32
N ASN A 543 0.30 -9.03 7.62
CA ASN A 543 0.38 -10.37 7.00
C ASN A 543 -0.78 -10.66 6.06
N PHE A 544 -1.83 -9.83 6.10
CA PHE A 544 -3.03 -10.01 5.28
C PHE A 544 -3.34 -8.73 4.51
N SER A 545 -3.23 -8.78 3.18
CA SER A 545 -3.42 -7.60 2.33
C SER A 545 -4.69 -7.69 1.49
N ILE A 546 -5.47 -6.61 1.50
CA ILE A 546 -6.63 -6.38 0.64
C ILE A 546 -6.20 -5.38 -0.42
N VAL A 547 -5.91 -5.85 -1.62
CA VAL A 547 -5.50 -4.99 -2.72
C VAL A 547 -6.72 -4.65 -3.58
N SER A 548 -7.05 -3.38 -3.71
CA SER A 548 -7.98 -2.89 -4.72
C SER A 548 -7.17 -2.41 -5.91
N GLN A 549 -7.24 -3.14 -7.02
CA GLN A 549 -6.43 -2.88 -8.21
C GLN A 549 -7.29 -2.32 -9.33
N VAL A 550 -6.93 -1.11 -9.78
CA VAL A 550 -7.68 -0.36 -10.80
C VAL A 550 -6.82 0.16 -11.95
N ASN A 551 -5.51 -0.09 -11.88
CA ASN A 551 -4.56 0.21 -12.94
C ASN A 551 -5.01 -0.33 -14.31
N PRO A 552 -5.21 0.54 -15.31
CA PRO A 552 -5.81 0.16 -16.59
C PRO A 552 -4.92 -0.79 -17.40
N HIS A 553 -3.60 -0.64 -17.29
CA HIS A 553 -2.62 -1.42 -18.04
C HIS A 553 -2.52 -2.89 -17.59
N ILE A 554 -2.89 -3.19 -16.33
CA ILE A 554 -2.82 -4.55 -15.76
C ILE A 554 -4.14 -5.30 -15.94
N ASN A 555 -5.26 -4.58 -16.08
CA ASN A 555 -6.58 -5.16 -16.26
C ASN A 555 -6.59 -6.20 -17.41
N LEU A 556 -5.79 -5.97 -18.46
CA LEU A 556 -5.65 -6.91 -19.57
C LEU A 556 -4.97 -8.22 -19.15
N PHE A 557 -3.97 -8.18 -18.26
CA PHE A 557 -3.15 -9.32 -17.83
C PHE A 557 -3.70 -10.08 -16.61
N PHE A 558 -4.83 -9.65 -16.04
CA PHE A 558 -5.43 -10.33 -14.90
C PHE A 558 -6.34 -11.47 -15.35
N PHE A 559 -5.88 -12.71 -15.17
CA PHE A 559 -6.66 -13.93 -15.39
C PHE A 559 -6.54 -14.84 -14.17
N SER A 560 -7.68 -15.13 -13.54
CA SER A 560 -7.75 -16.14 -12.49
C SER A 560 -8.08 -17.49 -13.10
N SER A 561 -7.05 -18.23 -13.50
CA SER A 561 -7.17 -19.55 -14.15
C SER A 561 -7.93 -20.58 -13.30
N ARG A 562 -7.84 -20.47 -11.97
CA ARG A 562 -8.58 -21.33 -11.01
C ARG A 562 -9.68 -20.59 -10.22
N GLY A 563 -10.17 -19.47 -10.76
CA GLY A 563 -11.19 -18.65 -10.10
C GLY A 563 -10.61 -17.74 -9.03
N SER A 564 -11.44 -16.87 -8.48
CA SER A 564 -11.06 -15.95 -7.41
C SER A 564 -12.03 -16.09 -6.24
N VAL A 565 -11.65 -15.65 -5.04
CA VAL A 565 -12.51 -15.66 -3.84
C VAL A 565 -13.95 -15.20 -4.17
N GLY A 566 -14.97 -16.01 -3.88
CA GLY A 566 -16.37 -15.70 -4.16
C GLY A 566 -16.77 -15.68 -5.65
N GLN A 567 -15.90 -16.15 -6.54
CA GLN A 567 -16.13 -16.28 -7.98
C GLN A 567 -15.58 -17.63 -8.47
N PRO A 568 -16.37 -18.70 -8.33
CA PRO A 568 -16.00 -20.02 -8.81
C PRO A 568 -15.88 -20.10 -10.32
N VAL A 569 -15.03 -21.03 -10.76
CA VAL A 569 -14.78 -21.30 -12.18
C VAL A 569 -16.06 -21.79 -12.84
N THR A 570 -16.26 -21.36 -14.08
CA THR A 570 -17.48 -21.66 -14.82
C THR A 570 -17.54 -23.11 -15.30
N HIS A 571 -16.36 -23.69 -15.55
CA HIS A 571 -16.12 -25.02 -16.07
C HIS A 571 -16.40 -26.12 -15.02
N ARG A 572 -16.95 -27.26 -15.47
CA ARG A 572 -17.23 -28.48 -14.65
C ARG A 572 -17.77 -28.17 -13.24
N ARG A 573 -18.79 -27.30 -13.14
CA ARG A 573 -19.44 -26.91 -11.88
C ARG A 573 -18.45 -26.39 -10.81
N GLY A 574 -17.58 -25.43 -11.16
CA GLY A 574 -16.61 -24.87 -10.21
C GLY A 574 -15.28 -25.61 -10.15
N ARG A 575 -15.18 -26.80 -10.76
CA ARG A 575 -14.03 -27.71 -10.60
C ARG A 575 -13.15 -27.70 -11.85
N GLY A 576 -11.98 -27.05 -11.75
CA GLY A 576 -10.94 -27.11 -12.79
C GLY A 576 -10.50 -25.73 -13.29
N TRP A 577 -9.93 -25.72 -14.49
CA TRP A 577 -9.32 -24.53 -15.09
C TRP A 577 -10.33 -23.75 -15.95
N ARG A 578 -10.26 -22.42 -15.88
CA ARG A 578 -11.14 -21.51 -16.61
C ARG A 578 -10.84 -21.60 -18.12
N GLY A 579 -11.85 -21.93 -18.91
CA GLY A 579 -11.67 -22.18 -20.35
C GLY A 579 -10.95 -23.51 -20.66
N GLY A 580 -10.84 -24.42 -19.69
CA GLY A 580 -10.14 -25.71 -19.86
C GLY A 580 -8.64 -25.64 -19.53
N PHE A 581 -8.00 -26.81 -19.43
CA PHE A 581 -6.57 -26.91 -19.09
C PHE A 581 -5.70 -26.23 -20.16
N LEU A 582 -5.90 -26.55 -21.44
CA LEU A 582 -5.11 -26.00 -22.54
C LEU A 582 -5.23 -24.47 -22.61
N GLY A 583 -6.45 -23.93 -22.60
CA GLY A 583 -6.65 -22.47 -22.68
C GLY A 583 -6.01 -21.72 -21.51
N SER A 584 -6.15 -22.24 -20.28
CA SER A 584 -5.48 -21.65 -19.12
C SER A 584 -3.96 -21.85 -19.12
N ALA A 585 -3.46 -23.00 -19.58
CA ALA A 585 -2.03 -23.28 -19.66
C ALA A 585 -1.34 -22.39 -20.70
N THR A 586 -1.95 -22.21 -21.87
CA THR A 586 -1.45 -21.28 -22.89
C THR A 586 -1.46 -19.83 -22.38
N GLU A 587 -2.53 -19.41 -21.69
CA GLU A 587 -2.59 -18.08 -21.07
C GLU A 587 -1.45 -17.87 -20.06
N GLN A 588 -1.23 -18.85 -19.18
CA GLN A 588 -0.19 -18.79 -18.16
C GLN A 588 1.21 -18.81 -18.78
N TYR A 589 1.43 -19.63 -19.81
CA TYR A 589 2.68 -19.69 -20.56
C TYR A 589 2.99 -18.34 -21.23
N LEU A 590 2.04 -17.80 -22.00
CA LEU A 590 2.20 -16.50 -22.68
C LEU A 590 2.48 -15.37 -21.68
N LYS A 591 1.81 -15.39 -20.53
CA LYS A 591 2.02 -14.39 -19.47
C LYS A 591 3.42 -14.50 -18.85
N LEU A 592 3.90 -15.71 -18.57
CA LEU A 592 5.25 -15.93 -18.05
C LEU A 592 6.30 -15.49 -19.05
N ASP A 593 6.13 -15.82 -20.32
CA ASP A 593 7.04 -15.42 -21.39
C ASP A 593 7.05 -13.91 -21.62
N LEU A 594 5.88 -13.25 -21.60
CA LEU A 594 5.80 -11.79 -21.67
C LEU A 594 6.58 -11.14 -20.52
N ASN A 595 6.37 -11.63 -19.29
CA ASN A 595 7.11 -11.15 -18.11
C ASN A 595 8.61 -11.38 -18.23
N LYS A 596 9.03 -12.54 -18.76
CA LYS A 596 10.44 -12.86 -19.03
C LYS A 596 11.05 -11.83 -19.98
N TRP A 597 10.42 -11.59 -21.12
CA TRP A 597 10.94 -10.66 -22.13
C TRP A 597 10.92 -9.20 -21.66
N LEU A 598 9.92 -8.79 -20.86
CA LEU A 598 9.92 -7.47 -20.21
C LEU A 598 11.06 -7.31 -19.20
N LYS A 599 11.40 -8.37 -18.44
CA LYS A 599 12.57 -8.38 -17.55
C LYS A 599 13.88 -8.29 -18.34
N VAL A 600 14.03 -9.05 -19.42
CA VAL A 600 15.19 -8.98 -20.33
C VAL A 600 15.36 -7.55 -20.86
N LEU A 601 14.26 -6.94 -21.30
CA LEU A 601 14.27 -5.59 -21.82
C LEU A 601 14.72 -4.54 -20.79
N ARG A 602 14.36 -4.74 -19.52
CA ARG A 602 14.81 -3.93 -18.40
C ARG A 602 16.29 -4.16 -18.07
N HIS A 603 16.70 -5.41 -17.84
CA HIS A 603 18.04 -5.73 -17.36
C HIS A 603 19.14 -5.36 -18.37
N LEU A 604 18.81 -5.41 -19.66
CA LEU A 604 19.71 -4.98 -20.73
C LEU A 604 19.60 -3.46 -21.02
N GLU A 605 18.80 -2.72 -20.25
CA GLU A 605 18.53 -1.29 -20.41
C GLU A 605 18.19 -0.87 -21.86
N LEU A 606 17.49 -1.74 -22.57
CA LEU A 606 17.24 -1.57 -24.01
C LEU A 606 16.16 -0.53 -24.27
N LEU A 607 15.24 -0.35 -23.32
CA LEU A 607 14.21 0.68 -23.43
C LEU A 607 14.87 2.06 -23.49
N PRO A 608 14.40 2.95 -24.40
CA PRO A 608 14.67 4.36 -24.20
C PRO A 608 14.09 4.78 -22.85
N ARG A 609 14.75 5.73 -22.16
CA ARG A 609 14.20 6.41 -20.99
C ARG A 609 13.47 7.67 -21.49
N PRO A 610 12.25 7.58 -22.06
CA PRO A 610 11.53 8.80 -22.42
C PRO A 610 11.36 9.59 -21.13
N LEU A 611 11.68 10.87 -21.20
CA LEU A 611 11.64 11.73 -20.03
C LEU A 611 12.62 11.28 -18.91
N GLY A 612 13.72 10.59 -19.22
CA GLY A 612 14.74 10.21 -18.23
C GLY A 612 14.25 9.27 -17.12
N GLN A 613 13.12 8.58 -17.31
CA GLN A 613 12.53 7.66 -16.32
C GLN A 613 12.48 6.23 -16.85
N ASP A 614 12.62 5.28 -15.92
CA ASP A 614 12.50 3.84 -16.19
C ASP A 614 11.04 3.39 -16.07
N TRP A 615 10.33 3.37 -17.19
CA TRP A 615 8.92 2.94 -17.27
C TRP A 615 8.76 1.41 -17.21
N SER A 616 9.86 0.66 -17.20
CA SER A 616 9.87 -0.80 -17.16
C SER A 616 9.32 -1.36 -15.85
N GLU A 617 9.51 -0.65 -14.74
CA GLU A 617 9.07 -1.09 -13.41
C GLU A 617 7.54 -1.09 -13.26
N ILE A 618 6.83 -0.22 -13.96
CA ILE A 618 5.36 -0.18 -13.98
C ILE A 618 4.76 -1.51 -14.44
N TRP A 619 5.45 -2.29 -15.28
CA TRP A 619 4.92 -3.57 -15.76
C TRP A 619 5.32 -4.77 -14.88
N LEU A 620 6.44 -4.66 -14.17
CA LEU A 620 7.08 -5.75 -13.43
C LEU A 620 6.71 -5.82 -11.95
N GLN A 621 5.93 -4.86 -11.46
CA GLN A 621 5.47 -4.79 -10.07
C GLN A 621 4.53 -5.93 -9.67
N GLN A 622 4.50 -6.22 -8.36
CA GLN A 622 3.53 -7.14 -7.78
C GLN A 622 2.20 -6.41 -7.51
N PHE A 623 1.16 -6.79 -8.27
CA PHE A 623 -0.16 -6.15 -8.23
C PHE A 623 -1.24 -6.96 -7.52
N SER A 624 -0.85 -7.97 -6.76
CA SER A 624 -1.77 -8.89 -6.10
C SER A 624 -1.41 -9.06 -4.64
N GLY A 625 -2.44 -9.08 -3.79
CA GLY A 625 -2.35 -9.40 -2.37
C GLY A 625 -3.09 -10.69 -2.03
N THR A 626 -3.23 -10.98 -0.74
CA THR A 626 -3.99 -12.15 -0.24
C THR A 626 -5.41 -12.15 -0.81
N ILE A 627 -6.05 -10.99 -0.79
CA ILE A 627 -7.30 -10.72 -1.51
C ILE A 627 -7.02 -9.60 -2.50
N THR A 628 -7.33 -9.85 -3.76
CA THR A 628 -7.30 -8.81 -4.79
C THR A 628 -8.71 -8.56 -5.33
N ILE A 629 -9.17 -7.31 -5.22
CA ILE A 629 -10.47 -6.82 -5.67
C ILE A 629 -10.25 -6.08 -6.99
N TRP A 630 -11.04 -6.47 -7.98
CA TRP A 630 -10.95 -5.94 -9.34
C TRP A 630 -12.32 -5.44 -9.78
N PRO A 631 -12.57 -4.12 -9.73
CA PRO A 631 -13.77 -3.51 -10.28
C PRO A 631 -13.82 -3.71 -11.80
N ARG A 632 -15.01 -4.00 -12.34
CA ARG A 632 -15.20 -4.17 -13.79
C ARG A 632 -15.36 -2.80 -14.46
N SER A 633 -14.31 -2.33 -15.14
CA SER A 633 -14.37 -1.08 -15.91
C SER A 633 -15.11 -1.24 -17.24
N ILE A 634 -15.57 -0.11 -17.78
CA ILE A 634 -16.21 -0.02 -19.10
C ILE A 634 -15.22 0.64 -20.08
N THR A 635 -15.33 0.32 -21.37
CA THR A 635 -14.49 0.91 -22.42
C THR A 635 -14.51 2.44 -22.43
N SER A 636 -15.66 3.07 -22.12
CA SER A 636 -15.79 4.53 -22.00
C SER A 636 -14.87 5.15 -20.95
N ASP A 637 -14.49 4.39 -19.92
CA ASP A 637 -13.65 4.87 -18.82
C ASP A 637 -12.19 5.05 -19.26
N PHE A 638 -11.74 4.26 -20.24
CA PHE A 638 -10.38 4.40 -20.80
C PHE A 638 -10.23 5.73 -21.56
N TRP A 639 -11.24 6.13 -22.32
CA TRP A 639 -11.26 7.41 -23.04
C TRP A 639 -11.36 8.62 -22.09
N ARG A 640 -11.94 8.43 -20.90
CA ARG A 640 -12.14 9.47 -19.88
C ARG A 640 -11.17 9.35 -18.72
N ILE A 641 -10.02 8.70 -18.93
CA ILE A 641 -9.05 8.40 -17.87
C ILE A 641 -8.56 9.66 -17.13
N LEU A 642 -8.45 10.79 -17.84
CA LEU A 642 -8.08 12.10 -17.30
C LEU A 642 -9.22 13.11 -17.51
N SER A 643 -10.41 12.77 -17.03
CA SER A 643 -11.60 13.63 -17.04
C SER A 643 -12.35 13.48 -15.72
N ASP A 644 -13.04 14.55 -15.31
CA ASP A 644 -13.81 14.56 -14.07
C ASP A 644 -15.11 13.74 -14.20
N PRO A 645 -15.51 12.99 -13.14
CA PRO A 645 -16.70 12.16 -13.19
C PRO A 645 -17.97 12.99 -12.98
N ASN A 646 -19.01 12.72 -13.75
CA ASN A 646 -20.36 13.21 -13.45
C ASN A 646 -20.96 12.43 -12.25
N PRO A 647 -21.84 13.01 -11.40
CA PRO A 647 -22.56 12.29 -10.34
C PRO A 647 -23.13 10.93 -10.76
N LYS A 648 -23.72 10.81 -11.97
CA LYS A 648 -24.23 9.52 -12.49
C LYS A 648 -23.12 8.51 -12.77
N GLN A 649 -21.97 8.98 -13.25
CA GLN A 649 -20.80 8.14 -13.49
C GLN A 649 -20.20 7.67 -12.17
N LEU A 650 -20.05 8.56 -11.20
CA LEU A 650 -19.59 8.20 -9.87
C LEU A 650 -20.54 7.23 -9.19
N ALA A 651 -21.86 7.40 -9.33
CA ALA A 651 -22.86 6.44 -8.82
C ALA A 651 -22.64 5.03 -9.35
N ARG A 652 -22.37 4.91 -10.66
CA ARG A 652 -22.01 3.63 -11.29
C ARG A 652 -20.69 3.08 -10.74
N MET A 653 -19.64 3.89 -10.64
CA MET A 653 -18.33 3.45 -10.14
C MET A 653 -18.40 2.98 -8.69
N LEU A 654 -19.15 3.70 -7.84
CA LEU A 654 -19.49 3.30 -6.48
C LEU A 654 -20.19 1.93 -6.47
N HIS A 655 -21.22 1.76 -7.29
CA HIS A 655 -21.97 0.51 -7.35
C HIS A 655 -21.11 -0.67 -7.81
N VAL A 656 -20.33 -0.50 -8.88
CA VAL A 656 -19.42 -1.53 -9.39
C VAL A 656 -18.33 -1.88 -8.38
N GLY A 657 -17.75 -0.88 -7.71
CA GLY A 657 -16.77 -1.08 -6.64
C GLY A 657 -17.38 -1.91 -5.49
N GLN A 658 -18.59 -1.59 -5.05
CA GLN A 658 -19.30 -2.36 -4.02
C GLN A 658 -19.52 -3.82 -4.45
N GLN A 659 -20.03 -4.03 -5.66
CA GLN A 659 -20.28 -5.37 -6.19
C GLN A 659 -19.02 -6.21 -6.33
N SER A 660 -17.88 -5.59 -6.66
CA SER A 660 -16.60 -6.29 -6.73
C SER A 660 -16.06 -6.72 -5.37
N ALA A 661 -16.42 -5.99 -4.30
CA ALA A 661 -16.03 -6.27 -2.93
C ALA A 661 -16.93 -7.32 -2.25
N PHE A 662 -18.23 -7.37 -2.55
CA PHE A 662 -19.20 -8.28 -1.93
C PHE A 662 -18.75 -9.75 -1.84
N PRO A 663 -18.21 -10.39 -2.90
CA PRO A 663 -17.78 -11.79 -2.83
C PRO A 663 -16.63 -12.04 -1.84
N LYS A 664 -15.86 -11.00 -1.51
CA LYS A 664 -14.70 -11.09 -0.62
C LYS A 664 -15.05 -10.84 0.84
N LEU A 665 -16.19 -10.21 1.13
CA LEU A 665 -16.56 -9.77 2.48
C LEU A 665 -16.64 -10.91 3.49
N GLN A 666 -17.12 -12.10 3.11
CA GLN A 666 -17.19 -13.23 4.04
C GLN A 666 -15.80 -13.73 4.47
N PHE A 667 -14.84 -13.78 3.54
CA PHE A 667 -13.46 -14.16 3.86
C PHE A 667 -12.82 -13.11 4.78
N LEU A 668 -13.02 -11.83 4.47
CA LEU A 668 -12.57 -10.71 5.31
C LEU A 668 -13.18 -10.74 6.71
N ALA A 669 -14.48 -11.00 6.81
CA ALA A 669 -15.18 -11.11 8.09
C ALA A 669 -14.59 -12.22 8.95
N ASN A 670 -14.32 -13.38 8.37
CA ASN A 670 -13.72 -14.51 9.05
C ASN A 670 -12.34 -14.18 9.64
N ARG A 671 -11.48 -13.54 8.84
CA ARG A 671 -10.16 -13.07 9.29
C ARG A 671 -10.26 -12.00 10.39
N MET A 672 -11.03 -10.95 10.14
CA MET A 672 -11.11 -9.79 11.05
C MET A 672 -11.84 -10.09 12.36
N ARG A 673 -12.69 -11.11 12.42
CA ARG A 673 -13.33 -11.55 13.68
C ARG A 673 -12.29 -11.97 14.71
N VAL A 674 -11.31 -12.79 14.31
CA VAL A 674 -10.22 -13.21 15.20
C VAL A 674 -9.29 -12.04 15.49
N GLU A 675 -8.90 -11.27 14.47
CA GLU A 675 -8.01 -10.10 14.63
C GLU A 675 -8.55 -9.10 15.66
N ARG A 676 -9.83 -8.72 15.56
CA ARG A 676 -10.45 -7.75 16.47
C ARG A 676 -10.57 -8.27 17.89
N MET A 677 -10.82 -9.56 18.08
CA MET A 677 -10.88 -10.16 19.42
C MET A 677 -9.51 -10.15 20.09
N VAL A 678 -8.44 -10.47 19.34
CA VAL A 678 -7.05 -10.37 19.84
C VAL A 678 -6.69 -8.93 20.16
N GLU A 679 -7.04 -7.98 19.28
CA GLU A 679 -6.78 -6.55 19.49
C GLU A 679 -7.56 -5.99 20.69
N ARG A 680 -8.80 -6.45 20.91
CA ARG A 680 -9.58 -6.13 22.12
C ARG A 680 -8.85 -6.59 23.38
N GLY A 681 -8.38 -7.84 23.42
CA GLY A 681 -7.59 -8.37 24.53
C GLY A 681 -6.32 -7.57 24.80
N ARG A 682 -5.64 -7.13 23.74
CA ARG A 682 -4.46 -6.24 23.84
C ARG A 682 -4.81 -4.86 24.41
N LYS A 683 -5.91 -4.25 23.97
CA LYS A 683 -6.35 -2.93 24.45
C LYS A 683 -6.75 -2.99 25.93
N GLU A 684 -7.52 -3.98 26.34
CA GLU A 684 -7.97 -4.14 27.74
C GLU A 684 -6.78 -4.41 28.70
N THR A 685 -5.80 -5.20 28.27
CA THR A 685 -4.60 -5.49 29.10
C THR A 685 -3.60 -4.32 29.19
N ARG A 686 -3.73 -3.29 28.34
CA ARG A 686 -2.84 -2.11 28.32
C ARG A 686 -3.27 -1.03 29.32
N VAL A 687 -4.55 -0.96 29.69
CA VAL A 687 -5.13 0.14 30.49
C VAL A 687 -4.52 0.26 31.89
N ASN A 688 -3.81 -0.77 32.38
CA ASN A 688 -3.16 -0.75 33.69
C ASN A 688 -1.74 -0.11 33.70
N VAL A 689 -1.25 0.43 32.57
CA VAL A 689 0.03 1.16 32.51
C VAL A 689 -0.26 2.66 32.31
N SER A 690 0.16 3.47 33.28
CA SER A 690 -0.14 4.91 33.44
C SER A 690 -0.11 5.75 32.14
N ARG A 691 -1.14 6.58 31.95
CA ARG A 691 -1.37 7.49 30.81
C ARG A 691 -0.47 8.73 30.85
N GLY A 692 0.85 8.56 30.74
CA GLY A 692 1.78 9.68 30.67
C GLY A 692 2.86 9.46 29.61
N SER A 693 2.83 10.25 28.54
CA SER A 693 3.85 10.34 27.48
C SER A 693 3.87 9.25 26.40
N ILE A 694 4.48 9.59 25.26
CA ILE A 694 4.66 8.85 24.00
C ILE A 694 5.19 7.42 24.18
N GLY A 695 5.84 7.12 25.31
CA GLY A 695 6.21 5.75 25.72
C GLY A 695 5.02 4.83 26.00
N SER A 696 3.80 5.37 26.06
CA SER A 696 2.57 4.59 26.21
C SER A 696 2.05 4.00 24.91
N ILE A 697 2.61 4.32 23.72
CA ILE A 697 2.14 3.86 22.39
C ILE A 697 2.98 2.71 21.81
N LEU A 698 4.25 2.59 22.18
CA LEU A 698 5.14 1.45 21.90
C LEU A 698 5.74 1.02 23.25
N SER A 699 5.69 -0.27 23.64
CA SER A 699 6.42 -0.65 24.86
C SER A 699 7.93 -0.43 24.67
N GLU A 700 8.71 -0.21 25.72
CA GLU A 700 10.18 -0.17 25.60
C GLU A 700 10.72 -1.39 24.84
N ASP A 701 10.09 -2.56 25.02
CA ASP A 701 10.42 -3.77 24.26
C ASP A 701 10.05 -3.69 22.77
N ASP A 702 9.00 -2.95 22.39
CA ASP A 702 8.63 -2.73 20.99
C ASP A 702 9.67 -1.82 20.33
N ILE A 703 10.11 -0.76 21.03
CA ILE A 703 11.20 0.12 20.60
C ILE A 703 12.51 -0.68 20.50
N ARG A 704 12.83 -1.53 21.49
CA ARG A 704 14.01 -2.42 21.43
C ARG A 704 13.91 -3.46 20.30
N SER A 705 12.73 -3.98 20.01
CA SER A 705 12.53 -4.93 18.89
C SER A 705 12.65 -4.24 17.53
N LEU A 706 12.20 -2.99 17.42
CA LEU A 706 12.34 -2.15 16.23
C LEU A 706 13.79 -1.70 16.04
N LEU A 707 14.49 -1.37 17.13
CA LEU A 707 15.92 -1.07 17.13
C LEU A 707 16.75 -2.31 16.78
N LYS A 708 16.43 -3.49 17.33
CA LYS A 708 17.09 -4.75 16.96
C LYS A 708 16.83 -5.13 15.50
N LYS A 709 15.59 -5.01 15.01
CA LYS A 709 15.28 -5.21 13.58
C LYS A 709 15.96 -4.17 12.68
N GLY A 710 16.07 -2.94 13.15
CA GLY A 710 16.80 -1.87 12.48
C GLY A 710 18.30 -2.18 12.38
N ASP A 711 18.91 -2.64 13.47
CA ASP A 711 20.32 -3.06 13.54
C ASP A 711 20.60 -4.34 12.76
N GLU A 712 19.66 -5.29 12.70
CA GLU A 712 19.77 -6.47 11.82
C GLU A 712 19.64 -6.08 10.34
N SER A 713 18.81 -5.09 10.00
CA SER A 713 18.77 -4.54 8.63
C SER A 713 20.04 -3.76 8.30
N ARG A 714 20.64 -3.07 9.28
CA ARG A 714 21.90 -2.34 9.12
C ARG A 714 23.10 -3.28 9.04
N LYS A 715 23.13 -4.36 9.82
CA LYS A 715 24.16 -5.41 9.73
C LYS A 715 24.03 -6.23 8.46
N GLY A 716 22.80 -6.57 8.04
CA GLY A 716 22.56 -7.21 6.74
C GLY A 716 22.97 -6.34 5.55
N MET A 717 22.95 -5.01 5.71
CA MET A 717 23.39 -4.06 4.68
C MET A 717 24.89 -3.73 4.74
N VAL A 718 25.60 -4.12 5.81
CA VAL A 718 27.05 -3.87 5.98
C VAL A 718 27.89 -5.13 5.69
N THR A 719 27.28 -6.30 5.54
CA THR A 719 27.97 -7.54 5.15
C THR A 719 27.75 -7.97 3.70
N GLU A 720 27.10 -7.15 2.87
CA GLU A 720 26.95 -7.37 1.42
C GLU A 720 27.58 -6.22 0.59
N GLU A 721 28.74 -5.73 1.02
CA GLU A 721 29.69 -5.11 0.10
C GLU A 721 30.92 -6.01 0.08
N ASP A 722 31.33 -6.39 -1.13
CA ASP A 722 32.40 -7.35 -1.50
C ASP A 722 32.01 -8.84 -1.52
N THR A 723 31.21 -9.23 -2.52
CA THR A 723 31.51 -10.42 -3.34
C THR A 723 30.73 -10.39 -4.64
N ASP A 724 31.43 -10.07 -5.73
CA ASP A 724 30.99 -10.40 -7.09
C ASP A 724 30.86 -11.93 -7.21
N LEU A 725 29.64 -12.44 -7.44
CA LEU A 725 29.38 -13.68 -8.16
C LEU A 725 27.88 -13.86 -8.42
N GLU A 726 27.58 -14.33 -9.64
CA GLU A 726 26.26 -14.66 -10.15
C GLU A 726 25.44 -15.56 -9.21
N GLY A 727 24.18 -15.19 -9.00
CA GLY A 727 23.26 -15.98 -8.17
C GLY A 727 21.85 -15.39 -8.19
N VAL A 728 21.19 -15.39 -9.35
CA VAL A 728 19.79 -15.00 -9.46
C VAL A 728 18.93 -16.14 -8.91
N LEU A 729 18.45 -15.99 -7.67
CA LEU A 729 17.42 -16.89 -7.11
C LEU A 729 16.09 -16.67 -7.86
N THR A 730 15.85 -17.53 -8.86
CA THR A 730 14.56 -17.68 -9.52
C THR A 730 13.59 -18.45 -8.63
N GLY A 731 12.29 -18.11 -8.70
CA GLY A 731 11.22 -18.75 -7.93
C GLY A 731 10.98 -20.25 -8.21
N ASP A 732 11.84 -20.90 -8.98
CA ASP A 732 11.82 -22.34 -9.24
C ASP A 732 12.61 -23.14 -8.19
N GLU A 733 13.51 -22.53 -7.42
CA GLU A 733 14.25 -23.22 -6.34
C GLU A 733 13.37 -23.55 -5.13
N PHE A 734 12.24 -22.87 -4.94
CA PHE A 734 11.27 -23.25 -3.91
C PHE A 734 10.45 -24.49 -4.32
N GLU A 735 10.33 -24.78 -5.62
CA GLU A 735 9.74 -26.04 -6.10
C GLU A 735 10.79 -27.18 -6.11
N ALA A 736 12.06 -26.88 -6.43
CA ALA A 736 13.17 -27.84 -6.39
C ALA A 736 13.53 -28.28 -4.95
N LEU A 737 13.59 -27.36 -3.98
CA LEU A 737 13.79 -27.69 -2.56
C LEU A 737 12.63 -28.50 -1.97
N SER A 738 11.41 -28.30 -2.47
CA SER A 738 10.25 -29.13 -2.10
C SER A 738 10.20 -30.48 -2.81
N ALA A 739 10.94 -30.66 -3.90
CA ALA A 739 11.11 -31.93 -4.61
C ALA A 739 12.28 -32.75 -4.04
N GLU A 740 13.40 -32.13 -3.68
CA GLU A 740 14.53 -32.79 -3.02
C GLU A 740 14.17 -33.29 -1.61
N MET A 741 13.41 -32.50 -0.83
CA MET A 741 12.86 -32.97 0.45
C MET A 741 11.82 -34.11 0.29
N ALA A 742 11.22 -34.28 -0.89
CA ALA A 742 10.29 -35.38 -1.15
C ALA A 742 11.00 -36.66 -1.62
N VAL A 743 12.21 -36.55 -2.19
CA VAL A 743 13.05 -37.69 -2.61
C VAL A 743 13.85 -38.25 -1.44
N GLU A 744 14.27 -37.42 -0.47
CA GLU A 744 14.90 -37.92 0.76
C GLU A 744 13.93 -38.70 1.68
N ASP A 745 12.64 -38.36 1.66
CA ASP A 745 11.60 -39.09 2.43
C ASP A 745 11.21 -40.44 1.78
N GLU A 746 11.39 -40.61 0.45
CA GLU A 746 11.24 -41.91 -0.21
C GLU A 746 12.49 -42.81 -0.05
N GLY A 747 13.69 -42.22 0.02
CA GLY A 747 14.94 -42.95 0.30
C GLY A 747 14.99 -43.55 1.72
N LEU A 748 14.37 -42.88 2.70
CA LEU A 748 14.29 -43.36 4.08
C LEU A 748 13.21 -44.45 4.28
N PHE A 749 12.28 -44.61 3.34
CA PHE A 749 11.25 -45.65 3.37
C PHE A 749 11.69 -46.98 2.72
N MET A 750 12.66 -46.95 1.81
CA MET A 750 13.22 -48.18 1.20
C MET A 750 14.31 -48.85 2.06
N SER A 751 14.97 -48.14 2.98
CA SER A 751 16.00 -48.73 3.87
C SER A 751 15.45 -49.37 5.15
N LYS A 752 14.13 -49.57 5.26
CA LYS A 752 13.46 -50.20 6.42
C LYS A 752 12.65 -51.45 6.06
N VAL A 753 12.86 -52.01 4.87
CA VAL A 753 12.25 -53.30 4.44
C VAL A 753 13.30 -54.39 4.19
N GLU A 754 14.60 -54.10 4.30
CA GLU A 754 15.64 -55.13 4.41
C GLU A 754 16.54 -54.80 5.62
N GLY A 755 16.36 -55.54 6.71
CA GLY A 755 17.05 -55.39 7.99
C GLY A 755 16.25 -55.97 9.15
#